data_AF-A0A0R2HZ64-F1
#
_entry.id   AF-A0A0R2HZ64-F1
#
_cell.length_a   1.000
_cell.length_b   1.000
_cell.length_c   1.000
_cell.angle_alpha   90.00
_cell.angle_beta   90.00
_cell.angle_gamma   90.00
#
_symmetry.space_group_name_H-M   'P 1'
#
loop_
_entity.id
_entity.type
_entity.pdbx_description
1 polymer ?
#
loop_
_entity_poly.entity_id
_entity_poly.type
_entity_poly.pdbx_seq_one_letter_code
_entity_poly.pdbx_strand_id
1 'polypeptide(L)'
;MNKQHYKLYKSGKLWISALIVGASLGVGVLTQTTAHADANNNQVVGQTNLQKTKAASLQTSDNVAPQSTVNNKVPTDMTTFNNDVNANQGHLDSYSLSQNEKGQTVLHASGWQASGQSNNQSYRYVIVYDHTDHREIKRQKIAPQQRSDVQRAYPHIDNSQWSGFDFDIALPNTEATHSLSIVARYSNDAVHGEGNHTDYWFGPLYLDQHNRAHLDHIEVKDGKINVSGWHVSNAAANKHYHYIIVYDQTQHREIARQEVTAITRPDVAKVYPTIANAINSGFNVSFNFSPVYASDDIQFVSRWTNDPHGNGSAVDYWFGAINRDNEGYLDRADLSSGNLQVSGWHANDTSIYAPHHYLIVFDQTANRQVVSAEVAVKKSADVAKAFPAVKTAKQARFSYDFGQLTLLPGHHYSLVSRYSTSANGNGGSGVHVGYWFNMFTLNNSDHFVDGWDANQDHLSVHGWMASDEALTNPYAYAILLNGNGHELQRQRLTLTARPDVAKVYPHLYNSGKSGFSASFTIPANELTNDLQLVLRFTNDPNGNGAHTTDFWSDKLATNAGSWDKVQVNGNSIDLAGWHAATSVTDKPYQYIIALDSLNGNRELRRWRIDQHGNWQASAARGDVQHAFPWIWNSGQSGFSGTVDLSNLNHRLVTFLHRYTDDKNGNGNYVDFYSSPVDAHFLSDRLQQAWSNIINNSGRRVSIAVQSQQTGLVYSYTNVPGYRFDMASTVKVSVLSQLLHITGGNLDGTEQALASNMIRNSDNDSTSTLFDYYIGGTGGIGQLYSALGMNESSTNDAWGLTATTAADQLKLLNEIYLNPRTNYLNDQSRNYIRSLMGSINPSQRWGISAGSGNFYVKNGWLPYDGSWHVNSIGFIPGNGNSYTIAVYTDGNGTMQDGINLIQQLAIATKQIMQ
;
A
#
# COMPACT_ATOMS: atom_id res chain seq x y z
N MET A 1 6.69 12.21 -13.48
CA MET A 1 7.31 12.62 -12.20
C MET A 1 6.23 12.62 -11.12
N ASN A 2 6.14 11.57 -10.32
CA ASN A 2 5.35 11.60 -9.09
C ASN A 2 6.34 11.81 -7.94
N LYS A 3 6.41 13.03 -7.39
CA LYS A 3 7.17 13.30 -6.17
C LYS A 3 6.42 12.64 -5.00
N GLN A 4 6.94 11.54 -4.49
CA GLN A 4 6.47 10.95 -3.24
C GLN A 4 7.32 11.51 -2.10
N HIS A 5 6.74 12.40 -1.29
CA HIS A 5 7.39 12.93 -0.11
C HIS A 5 7.16 11.96 1.06
N TYR A 6 8.19 11.23 1.48
CA TYR A 6 8.14 10.40 2.68
C TYR A 6 8.66 11.20 3.88
N LYS A 7 7.77 11.55 4.81
CA LYS A 7 8.14 12.17 6.09
C LYS A 7 8.32 11.07 7.14
N LEU A 8 9.53 10.90 7.67
CA LEU A 8 9.82 9.98 8.77
C LEU A 8 9.17 10.49 10.06
N TYR A 9 8.13 9.83 10.55
CA TYR A 9 7.62 10.04 11.90
C TYR A 9 8.14 8.94 12.84
N LYS A 10 8.75 9.35 13.95
CA LYS A 10 9.09 8.44 15.05
C LYS A 10 7.89 8.29 15.98
N SER A 11 7.20 7.15 15.91
CA SER A 11 6.27 6.71 16.95
C SER A 11 6.20 5.18 17.02
N GLY A 12 6.60 4.61 18.16
CA GLY A 12 6.24 3.24 18.59
C GLY A 12 6.89 2.05 17.85
N LYS A 13 7.25 1.01 18.60
CA LYS A 13 7.70 -0.29 18.08
C LYS A 13 6.47 -1.16 17.80
N LEU A 14 6.19 -1.46 16.52
CA LEU A 14 5.61 -2.70 15.95
C LEU A 14 5.05 -2.42 14.54
N TRP A 15 5.49 -3.20 13.55
CA TRP A 15 4.96 -3.19 12.18
C TRP A 15 4.10 -4.45 11.99
N ILE A 16 2.84 -4.30 11.57
CA ILE A 16 2.01 -5.39 11.02
C ILE A 16 1.38 -4.88 9.72
N SER A 17 1.61 -5.60 8.63
CA SER A 17 0.94 -5.42 7.34
C SER A 17 0.04 -6.62 7.10
N ALA A 18 -1.27 -6.42 6.97
CA ALA A 18 -2.20 -7.43 6.48
C ALA A 18 -3.06 -6.80 5.37
N LEU A 19 -2.86 -7.27 4.14
CA LEU A 19 -3.71 -6.96 2.99
C LEU A 19 -4.76 -8.07 2.90
N ILE A 20 -6.04 -7.74 3.14
CA ILE A 20 -7.17 -8.64 2.87
C ILE A 20 -7.64 -8.33 1.45
N VAL A 21 -7.43 -9.26 0.53
CA VAL A 21 -8.13 -9.26 -0.77
C VAL A 21 -9.10 -10.43 -0.75
N GLY A 22 -10.39 -10.09 -0.64
CA GLY A 22 -11.48 -11.03 -0.85
C GLY A 22 -11.74 -11.21 -2.34
N ALA A 23 -11.61 -12.44 -2.81
CA ALA A 23 -12.15 -12.87 -4.10
C ALA A 23 -12.90 -14.18 -3.89
N SER A 24 -14.23 -14.09 -3.94
CA SER A 24 -15.17 -15.21 -3.93
C SER A 24 -15.37 -15.71 -5.35
N LEU A 25 -14.90 -16.92 -5.67
CA LEU A 25 -15.37 -17.70 -6.81
C LEU A 25 -15.51 -19.17 -6.37
N GLY A 26 -16.76 -19.61 -6.28
CA GLY A 26 -17.10 -21.01 -6.09
C GLY A 26 -17.21 -21.71 -7.43
N VAL A 27 -16.47 -22.80 -7.59
CA VAL A 27 -16.79 -23.91 -8.50
C VAL A 27 -16.35 -25.18 -7.79
N GLY A 28 -17.29 -26.11 -7.59
CA GLY A 28 -17.07 -27.38 -6.91
C GLY A 28 -16.13 -28.29 -7.71
N VAL A 29 -15.19 -28.91 -7.01
CA VAL A 29 -14.31 -29.97 -7.53
C VAL A 29 -14.48 -31.18 -6.62
N LEU A 30 -14.82 -32.32 -7.23
CA LEU A 30 -14.83 -33.65 -6.62
C LEU A 30 -13.41 -33.98 -6.11
N THR A 31 -13.27 -34.17 -4.80
CA THR A 31 -12.01 -34.59 -4.19
C THR A 31 -11.81 -36.10 -4.39
N GLN A 32 -10.83 -36.48 -5.23
CA GLN A 32 -10.15 -37.77 -5.07
C GLN A 32 -9.12 -37.63 -3.95
N THR A 33 -9.26 -38.40 -2.89
CA THR A 33 -8.34 -38.42 -1.75
C THR A 33 -7.10 -39.26 -2.10
N THR A 34 -5.93 -38.62 -2.24
CA THR A 34 -4.63 -39.29 -2.20
C THR A 34 -4.12 -39.30 -0.76
N ALA A 35 -3.94 -40.49 -0.18
CA ALA A 35 -3.31 -40.66 1.12
C ALA A 35 -1.79 -40.60 0.95
N HIS A 36 -1.15 -39.60 1.55
CA HIS A 36 0.30 -39.52 1.69
C HIS A 36 0.72 -40.28 2.96
N ALA A 37 1.60 -41.27 2.83
CA ALA A 37 2.26 -41.87 3.99
C ALA A 37 3.50 -41.02 4.31
N ASP A 38 3.44 -40.23 5.38
CA ASP A 38 4.55 -39.40 5.85
C ASP A 38 5.67 -40.26 6.46
N ALA A 39 6.90 -40.05 5.98
CA ALA A 39 8.12 -40.46 6.65
C ALA A 39 8.80 -39.21 7.22
N ASN A 40 8.78 -39.03 8.54
CA ASN A 40 9.76 -38.23 9.28
C ASN A 40 9.73 -38.54 10.78
N ASN A 41 10.82 -39.10 11.32
CA ASN A 41 11.59 -38.35 12.32
C ASN A 41 12.97 -38.99 12.60
N ASN A 42 13.99 -38.15 12.46
CA ASN A 42 15.28 -38.30 13.14
C ASN A 42 15.09 -38.01 14.63
N GLN A 43 15.54 -38.93 15.50
CA GLN A 43 16.07 -38.59 16.82
C GLN A 43 17.39 -39.33 17.05
N VAL A 44 18.36 -38.60 17.57
CA VAL A 44 19.72 -39.06 17.85
C VAL A 44 19.94 -39.13 19.37
N VAL A 45 20.67 -40.18 19.77
CA VAL A 45 21.49 -40.40 20.98
C VAL A 45 20.87 -41.18 22.15
N GLY A 46 21.51 -42.32 22.45
CA GLY A 46 21.45 -43.03 23.73
C GLY A 46 22.02 -44.45 23.65
N GLN A 47 23.35 -44.59 23.58
CA GLN A 47 24.03 -45.89 23.72
C GLN A 47 23.74 -46.52 25.10
N THR A 48 23.26 -47.76 25.11
CA THR A 48 23.59 -48.72 26.18
C THR A 48 23.61 -50.14 25.62
N ASN A 49 24.70 -50.84 25.92
CA ASN A 49 25.03 -52.20 25.54
C ASN A 49 24.00 -53.23 26.05
N LEU A 50 23.55 -54.14 25.19
CA LEU A 50 23.31 -55.54 25.58
C LEU A 50 23.82 -56.48 24.48
N GLN A 51 24.55 -57.48 24.94
CA GLN A 51 25.38 -58.40 24.16
C GLN A 51 24.57 -59.43 23.37
N LYS A 52 25.16 -59.81 22.23
CA LYS A 52 25.07 -61.09 21.50
C LYS A 52 24.26 -62.20 22.17
N THR A 53 23.24 -62.68 21.46
CA THR A 53 22.95 -64.11 21.36
C THR A 53 22.95 -64.53 19.89
N LYS A 54 23.76 -65.56 19.62
CA LYS A 54 24.05 -66.17 18.32
C LYS A 54 22.78 -66.59 17.58
N ALA A 55 22.77 -66.28 16.29
CA ALA A 55 22.00 -67.02 15.30
C ALA A 55 22.41 -68.50 15.35
N ALA A 56 21.44 -69.38 15.60
CA ALA A 56 21.57 -70.80 15.37
C ALA A 56 21.21 -71.09 13.91
N SER A 57 22.21 -71.55 13.18
CA SER A 57 22.12 -72.15 11.85
C SER A 57 21.32 -73.46 11.88
N LEU A 58 20.45 -73.66 10.90
CA LEU A 58 20.00 -74.97 10.41
C LEU A 58 19.96 -74.83 8.88
N GLN A 59 21.06 -75.11 8.17
CA GLN A 59 21.40 -76.39 7.56
C GLN A 59 20.25 -77.08 6.81
N THR A 60 20.52 -77.21 5.51
CA THR A 60 19.83 -77.95 4.46
C THR A 60 19.51 -79.40 4.83
N SER A 61 18.31 -79.85 4.49
CA SER A 61 18.04 -81.26 4.19
C SER A 61 17.06 -81.34 3.02
N ASP A 62 17.58 -81.69 1.85
CA ASP A 62 16.80 -82.40 0.83
C ASP A 62 16.36 -83.74 1.43
N ASN A 63 15.06 -83.98 1.50
CA ASN A 63 14.46 -85.31 1.52
C ASN A 63 12.97 -85.22 1.16
N VAL A 64 12.56 -86.08 0.23
CA VAL A 64 11.19 -86.25 -0.25
C VAL A 64 10.34 -87.02 0.79
N ALA A 65 9.07 -86.59 0.96
CA ALA A 65 7.88 -87.23 1.58
C ALA A 65 7.56 -86.96 3.09
N PRO A 66 6.28 -87.05 3.54
CA PRO A 66 4.97 -86.79 2.93
C PRO A 66 4.19 -85.65 3.64
N GLN A 67 2.99 -85.31 3.15
CA GLN A 67 2.04 -84.34 3.75
C GLN A 67 2.04 -84.35 5.29
N SER A 68 2.36 -83.21 5.91
CA SER A 68 1.91 -82.92 7.27
C SER A 68 0.38 -82.96 7.27
N THR A 69 -0.21 -84.04 7.78
CA THR A 69 -1.65 -84.15 7.91
C THR A 69 -2.13 -83.12 8.91
N VAL A 70 -2.55 -81.94 8.42
CA VAL A 70 -3.24 -80.94 9.24
C VAL A 70 -4.38 -81.65 9.97
N ASN A 71 -4.32 -81.67 11.30
CA ASN A 71 -5.39 -82.24 12.10
C ASN A 71 -6.61 -81.32 12.04
N ASN A 72 -7.53 -81.63 11.14
CA ASN A 72 -8.73 -80.85 10.95
C ASN A 72 -9.90 -81.29 11.82
N LYS A 73 -9.69 -82.24 12.75
CA LYS A 73 -10.76 -82.74 13.62
C LYS A 73 -10.95 -81.81 14.83
N VAL A 74 -12.17 -81.32 15.05
CA VAL A 74 -12.54 -80.68 16.33
C VAL A 74 -12.66 -81.71 17.44
N PRO A 75 -12.38 -81.35 18.71
CA PRO A 75 -12.66 -82.22 19.84
C PRO A 75 -14.15 -82.60 19.93
N THR A 76 -14.46 -83.67 20.64
CA THR A 76 -15.86 -84.01 20.96
C THR A 76 -16.30 -83.17 22.16
N ASP A 77 -17.37 -82.41 22.00
CA ASP A 77 -17.98 -81.60 23.06
C ASP A 77 -19.03 -82.42 23.80
N MET A 78 -18.81 -82.65 25.10
CA MET A 78 -19.77 -83.33 25.99
C MET A 78 -20.39 -82.36 27.02
N THR A 79 -20.11 -81.07 26.90
CA THR A 79 -20.36 -80.07 27.93
C THR A 79 -21.49 -79.09 27.59
N THR A 80 -21.87 -79.00 26.31
CA THR A 80 -22.97 -78.16 25.85
C THR A 80 -24.34 -78.78 26.18
N PHE A 81 -25.09 -78.14 27.10
CA PHE A 81 -26.44 -78.56 27.50
C PHE A 81 -27.48 -77.93 26.56
N ASN A 82 -28.35 -78.74 25.95
CA ASN A 82 -29.32 -78.34 24.90
C ASN A 82 -28.69 -77.83 23.59
N ASN A 83 -27.76 -78.61 23.00
CA ASN A 83 -27.16 -78.28 21.70
C ASN A 83 -28.22 -77.94 20.63
N ASP A 84 -28.13 -76.74 20.07
CA ASP A 84 -28.93 -76.34 18.90
C ASP A 84 -28.34 -76.97 17.64
N VAL A 85 -28.78 -78.18 17.32
CA VAL A 85 -28.32 -78.98 16.17
C VAL A 85 -28.53 -78.30 14.81
N ASN A 86 -29.39 -77.27 14.72
CA ASN A 86 -29.65 -76.55 13.47
C ASN A 86 -28.86 -75.23 13.38
N ALA A 87 -28.12 -74.86 14.43
CA ALA A 87 -27.35 -73.63 14.43
C ALA A 87 -26.15 -73.72 13.47
N ASN A 88 -25.94 -72.66 12.70
CA ASN A 88 -24.79 -72.47 11.83
C ASN A 88 -24.50 -70.97 11.69
N GLN A 89 -23.58 -70.47 12.52
CA GLN A 89 -23.21 -69.05 12.60
C GLN A 89 -21.74 -68.89 12.22
N GLY A 90 -21.38 -67.73 11.67
CA GLY A 90 -20.00 -67.47 11.30
C GLY A 90 -19.71 -66.00 11.07
N HIS A 91 -18.43 -65.63 11.17
CA HIS A 91 -17.94 -64.30 10.83
C HIS A 91 -16.50 -64.39 10.30
N LEU A 92 -16.16 -63.51 9.36
CA LEU A 92 -14.80 -63.38 8.84
C LEU A 92 -14.13 -62.18 9.53
N ASP A 93 -13.05 -62.44 10.27
CA ASP A 93 -12.39 -61.40 11.07
C ASP A 93 -11.44 -60.55 10.22
N SER A 94 -10.68 -61.19 9.32
CA SER A 94 -9.77 -60.49 8.42
C SER A 94 -9.47 -61.32 7.17
N TYR A 95 -9.07 -60.63 6.10
CA TYR A 95 -8.51 -61.26 4.92
C TYR A 95 -7.53 -60.31 4.21
N SER A 96 -6.54 -60.88 3.53
CA SER A 96 -5.55 -60.13 2.75
C SER A 96 -5.02 -60.96 1.58
N LEU A 97 -4.49 -60.30 0.56
CA LEU A 97 -3.75 -60.92 -0.53
C LEU A 97 -2.28 -60.56 -0.41
N SER A 98 -1.42 -61.52 -0.69
CA SER A 98 0.03 -61.32 -0.84
C SER A 98 0.57 -62.19 -1.96
N GLN A 99 1.87 -62.08 -2.24
CA GLN A 99 2.60 -63.01 -3.09
C GLN A 99 3.68 -63.71 -2.29
N ASN A 100 3.79 -65.02 -2.45
CA ASN A 100 4.89 -65.79 -1.88
C ASN A 100 6.20 -65.56 -2.66
N GLU A 101 7.30 -66.19 -2.22
CA GLU A 101 8.63 -66.08 -2.86
C GLU A 101 8.65 -66.48 -4.35
N LYS A 102 7.67 -67.24 -4.81
CA LYS A 102 7.52 -67.67 -6.21
C LYS A 102 6.60 -66.73 -7.03
N GLY A 103 6.17 -65.62 -6.44
CA GLY A 103 5.23 -64.68 -7.05
C GLY A 103 3.80 -65.20 -7.14
N GLN A 104 3.45 -66.26 -6.40
CA GLN A 104 2.10 -66.83 -6.42
C GLN A 104 1.20 -66.10 -5.42
N THR A 105 -0.03 -65.76 -5.83
CA THR A 105 -1.04 -65.15 -4.98
C THR A 105 -1.42 -66.05 -3.81
N VAL A 106 -1.39 -65.50 -2.60
CA VAL A 106 -1.82 -66.16 -1.37
C VAL A 106 -2.93 -65.34 -0.74
N LEU A 107 -4.08 -65.98 -0.53
CA LEU A 107 -5.16 -65.44 0.30
C LEU A 107 -4.94 -65.88 1.73
N HIS A 108 -4.71 -64.91 2.61
CA HIS A 108 -4.76 -65.10 4.04
C HIS A 108 -6.16 -64.75 4.53
N ALA A 109 -6.75 -65.59 5.38
CA ALA A 109 -8.05 -65.29 5.97
C ALA A 109 -8.22 -65.94 7.35
N SER A 110 -8.85 -65.19 8.25
CA SER A 110 -9.15 -65.62 9.61
C SER A 110 -10.62 -65.34 9.96
N GLY A 111 -11.20 -66.17 10.80
CA GLY A 111 -12.61 -66.05 11.16
C GLY A 111 -13.08 -67.21 12.03
N TRP A 112 -14.39 -67.42 12.06
CA TRP A 112 -14.98 -68.55 12.78
C TRP A 112 -16.28 -69.01 12.14
N GLN A 113 -16.60 -70.28 12.38
CA GLN A 113 -17.90 -70.89 12.11
C GLN A 113 -18.24 -71.83 13.27
N ALA A 114 -19.36 -71.59 13.94
CA ALA A 114 -19.93 -72.45 14.97
C ALA A 114 -21.16 -73.16 14.41
N SER A 115 -21.14 -74.50 14.44
CA SER A 115 -22.25 -75.33 13.95
C SER A 115 -22.64 -76.37 14.98
N GLY A 116 -23.95 -76.53 15.23
CA GLY A 116 -24.48 -77.55 16.12
C GLY A 116 -24.25 -78.98 15.62
N GLN A 117 -23.85 -79.15 14.35
CA GLN A 117 -23.47 -80.43 13.77
C GLN A 117 -22.01 -80.81 14.00
N SER A 118 -21.20 -79.96 14.65
CA SER A 118 -19.75 -80.14 14.78
C SER A 118 -19.33 -81.46 15.45
N ASN A 119 -20.15 -82.01 16.35
CA ASN A 119 -19.90 -83.33 16.95
C ASN A 119 -20.12 -84.50 15.97
N ASN A 120 -21.09 -84.39 15.04
CA ASN A 120 -21.36 -85.38 14.00
C ASN A 120 -20.52 -85.19 12.73
N GLN A 121 -20.05 -83.96 12.50
CA GLN A 121 -19.31 -83.52 11.33
C GLN A 121 -17.97 -82.90 11.74
N SER A 122 -17.15 -83.68 12.45
CA SER A 122 -16.01 -83.13 13.21
C SER A 122 -14.83 -82.60 12.38
N TYR A 123 -14.82 -82.69 11.06
CA TYR A 123 -13.66 -82.32 10.24
C TYR A 123 -13.84 -80.96 9.55
N ARG A 124 -12.88 -80.07 9.74
CA ARG A 124 -12.89 -78.69 9.22
C ARG A 124 -12.25 -78.57 7.85
N TYR A 125 -12.91 -77.83 6.98
CA TYR A 125 -12.39 -77.41 5.68
C TYR A 125 -12.72 -75.95 5.43
N VAL A 126 -11.89 -75.31 4.62
CA VAL A 126 -12.22 -74.05 3.95
C VAL A 126 -12.19 -74.29 2.45
N ILE A 127 -13.11 -73.63 1.76
CA ILE A 127 -13.21 -73.66 0.31
C ILE A 127 -13.15 -72.21 -0.15
N VAL A 128 -12.35 -71.94 -1.18
CA VAL A 128 -12.41 -70.67 -1.90
C VAL A 128 -13.24 -70.90 -3.16
N TYR A 129 -14.35 -70.18 -3.24
CA TYR A 129 -15.28 -70.24 -4.35
C TYR A 129 -15.15 -69.01 -5.21
N ASP A 130 -15.12 -69.20 -6.52
CA ASP A 130 -15.10 -68.12 -7.50
C ASP A 130 -16.50 -67.86 -8.04
N HIS A 131 -17.01 -66.65 -7.81
CA HIS A 131 -18.27 -66.19 -8.39
C HIS A 131 -18.13 -65.73 -9.84
N THR A 132 -16.91 -65.47 -10.32
CA THR A 132 -16.63 -65.09 -11.71
C THR A 132 -16.71 -66.31 -12.62
N ASP A 133 -15.98 -67.39 -12.32
CA ASP A 133 -16.01 -68.63 -13.11
C ASP A 133 -17.08 -69.65 -12.64
N HIS A 134 -17.80 -69.35 -11.56
CA HIS A 134 -18.78 -70.24 -10.92
C HIS A 134 -18.24 -71.62 -10.54
N ARG A 135 -17.07 -71.67 -9.90
CA ARG A 135 -16.41 -72.93 -9.51
C ARG A 135 -15.69 -72.84 -8.17
N GLU A 136 -15.53 -74.00 -7.53
CA GLU A 136 -14.55 -74.16 -6.45
C GLU A 136 -13.13 -74.01 -7.02
N ILE A 137 -12.35 -73.07 -6.48
CA ILE A 137 -10.93 -72.90 -6.86
C ILE A 137 -10.10 -73.95 -6.13
N LYS A 138 -10.26 -73.99 -4.81
CA LYS A 138 -9.45 -74.84 -3.95
C LYS A 138 -10.12 -75.06 -2.61
N ARG A 139 -9.91 -76.26 -2.09
CA ARG A 139 -10.29 -76.65 -0.74
C ARG A 139 -9.08 -77.07 0.06
N GLN A 140 -9.09 -76.73 1.34
CA GLN A 140 -7.98 -76.97 2.24
C GLN A 140 -8.50 -77.47 3.60
N LYS A 141 -7.83 -78.50 4.13
CA LYS A 141 -7.98 -78.90 5.54
C LYS A 141 -7.41 -77.79 6.42
N ILE A 142 -8.15 -77.41 7.44
CA ILE A 142 -7.73 -76.37 8.39
C ILE A 142 -7.75 -76.91 9.81
N ALA A 143 -6.76 -76.51 10.60
CA ALA A 143 -6.73 -76.82 12.02
C ALA A 143 -7.76 -75.94 12.76
N PRO A 144 -8.64 -76.51 13.60
CA PRO A 144 -9.55 -75.72 14.40
C PRO A 144 -8.79 -74.79 15.35
N GLN A 145 -9.18 -73.52 15.40
CA GLN A 145 -8.61 -72.53 16.31
C GLN A 145 -9.56 -72.24 17.48
N GLN A 146 -8.98 -71.97 18.65
CA GLN A 146 -9.79 -71.65 19.82
C GLN A 146 -10.34 -70.22 19.76
N ARG A 147 -11.62 -70.06 20.11
CA ARG A 147 -12.38 -68.81 20.13
C ARG A 147 -13.25 -68.72 21.37
N SER A 148 -12.64 -68.30 22.48
CA SER A 148 -13.33 -68.13 23.76
C SER A 148 -14.42 -67.05 23.72
N ASP A 149 -14.27 -66.06 22.84
CA ASP A 149 -15.26 -65.03 22.54
C ASP A 149 -16.51 -65.63 21.89
N VAL A 150 -16.33 -66.51 20.89
CA VAL A 150 -17.44 -67.20 20.22
C VAL A 150 -18.12 -68.17 21.18
N GLN A 151 -17.38 -68.91 22.00
CA GLN A 151 -17.95 -69.78 23.04
C GLN A 151 -18.83 -69.01 24.03
N ARG A 152 -18.44 -67.79 24.40
CA ARG A 152 -19.21 -66.95 25.32
C ARG A 152 -20.49 -66.43 24.68
N ALA A 153 -20.46 -66.09 23.38
CA ALA A 153 -21.62 -65.59 22.64
C ALA A 153 -22.60 -66.70 22.25
N TYR A 154 -22.08 -67.89 21.94
CA TYR A 154 -22.84 -69.05 21.49
C TYR A 154 -22.57 -70.29 22.36
N PRO A 155 -22.89 -70.23 23.68
CA PRO A 155 -22.57 -71.32 24.60
C PRO A 155 -23.43 -72.57 24.41
N HIS A 156 -24.45 -72.50 23.55
CA HIS A 156 -25.42 -73.56 23.25
C HIS A 156 -25.16 -74.26 21.91
N ILE A 157 -24.07 -73.93 21.21
CA ILE A 157 -23.67 -74.56 19.94
C ILE A 157 -22.45 -75.44 20.22
N ASP A 158 -22.54 -76.73 19.89
CA ASP A 158 -21.44 -77.68 20.08
C ASP A 158 -20.12 -77.17 19.47
N ASN A 159 -19.02 -77.30 20.23
CA ASN A 159 -17.67 -76.88 19.84
C ASN A 159 -17.52 -75.42 19.43
N SER A 160 -18.37 -74.50 19.91
CA SER A 160 -18.21 -73.07 19.61
C SER A 160 -16.85 -72.51 20.08
N GLN A 161 -16.22 -73.11 21.10
CA GLN A 161 -14.82 -72.83 21.48
C GLN A 161 -13.80 -73.19 20.40
N TRP A 162 -14.05 -74.16 19.52
CA TRP A 162 -13.13 -74.57 18.44
C TRP A 162 -13.62 -74.14 17.05
N SER A 163 -14.46 -73.10 17.02
CA SER A 163 -15.08 -72.56 15.81
C SER A 163 -14.12 -71.80 14.89
N GLY A 164 -12.98 -71.34 15.41
CA GLY A 164 -12.05 -70.49 14.70
C GLY A 164 -11.32 -71.17 13.55
N PHE A 165 -10.89 -70.36 12.59
CA PHE A 165 -9.95 -70.71 11.54
C PHE A 165 -9.00 -69.54 11.27
N ASP A 166 -7.80 -69.89 10.85
CA ASP A 166 -6.76 -68.97 10.38
C ASP A 166 -5.92 -69.77 9.38
N PHE A 167 -5.85 -69.31 8.13
CA PHE A 167 -5.19 -70.05 7.06
C PHE A 167 -4.63 -69.15 5.97
N ASP A 168 -3.56 -69.66 5.36
CA ASP A 168 -3.08 -69.22 4.06
C ASP A 168 -3.48 -70.26 3.01
N ILE A 169 -4.02 -69.79 1.89
CA ILE A 169 -4.31 -70.61 0.72
C ILE A 169 -3.70 -69.99 -0.54
N ALA A 170 -2.76 -70.72 -1.14
CA ALA A 170 -2.19 -70.33 -2.42
C ALA A 170 -3.22 -70.55 -3.54
N LEU A 171 -3.49 -69.49 -4.30
CA LEU A 171 -4.42 -69.43 -5.42
C LEU A 171 -3.65 -69.29 -6.75
N PRO A 172 -4.24 -69.66 -7.89
CA PRO A 172 -3.74 -69.21 -9.18
C PRO A 172 -3.73 -67.67 -9.27
N ASN A 173 -2.70 -67.08 -9.88
CA ASN A 173 -2.56 -65.62 -9.94
C ASN A 173 -3.69 -64.92 -10.72
N THR A 174 -4.36 -65.66 -11.61
CA THR A 174 -5.52 -65.18 -12.36
C THR A 174 -6.73 -64.88 -11.46
N GLU A 175 -6.82 -65.51 -10.30
CA GLU A 175 -7.96 -65.34 -9.37
C GLU A 175 -7.89 -64.02 -8.59
N ALA A 176 -6.76 -63.30 -8.60
CA ALA A 176 -6.61 -62.06 -7.84
C ALA A 176 -7.57 -60.94 -8.31
N THR A 177 -8.07 -61.03 -9.55
CA THR A 177 -9.04 -60.09 -10.11
C THR A 177 -10.49 -60.59 -10.06
N HIS A 178 -10.72 -61.78 -9.51
CA HIS A 178 -12.04 -62.43 -9.50
C HIS A 178 -12.84 -62.05 -8.24
N SER A 179 -14.14 -62.33 -8.27
CA SER A 179 -15.02 -62.16 -7.11
C SER A 179 -15.04 -63.44 -6.28
N LEU A 180 -14.27 -63.47 -5.19
CA LEU A 180 -14.06 -64.67 -4.39
C LEU A 180 -14.92 -64.67 -3.13
N SER A 181 -15.38 -65.85 -2.71
CA SER A 181 -15.97 -66.07 -1.38
C SER A 181 -15.25 -67.20 -0.66
N ILE A 182 -15.25 -67.13 0.67
CA ILE A 182 -14.78 -68.21 1.52
C ILE A 182 -16.01 -69.00 1.99
N VAL A 183 -15.90 -70.32 2.01
CA VAL A 183 -16.88 -71.21 2.64
C VAL A 183 -16.16 -71.97 3.74
N ALA A 184 -16.60 -71.80 4.98
CA ALA A 184 -16.18 -72.66 6.08
C ALA A 184 -17.10 -73.88 6.14
N ARG A 185 -16.51 -75.07 6.30
CA ARG A 185 -17.22 -76.35 6.28
C ARG A 185 -16.89 -77.21 7.48
N TYR A 186 -17.92 -77.80 8.08
CA TYR A 186 -17.83 -78.99 8.93
C TYR A 186 -18.26 -80.21 8.09
N SER A 187 -17.51 -81.31 8.15
CA SER A 187 -17.83 -82.55 7.42
C SER A 187 -17.58 -83.78 8.29
N ASN A 188 -18.35 -84.84 8.06
CA ASN A 188 -18.03 -86.16 8.65
C ASN A 188 -16.97 -86.95 7.86
N ASP A 189 -16.49 -86.41 6.72
CA ASP A 189 -15.42 -86.98 5.91
C ASP A 189 -14.05 -86.36 6.26
N ALA A 190 -13.20 -87.18 6.86
CA ALA A 190 -11.86 -86.81 7.32
C ALA A 190 -10.87 -86.51 6.18
N VAL A 191 -11.15 -87.00 4.96
CA VAL A 191 -10.19 -86.99 3.86
C VAL A 191 -10.52 -85.94 2.82
N HIS A 192 -11.76 -85.93 2.30
CA HIS A 192 -12.15 -85.07 1.18
C HIS A 192 -13.11 -83.95 1.58
N GLY A 193 -13.80 -84.08 2.71
CA GLY A 193 -14.79 -83.11 3.18
C GLY A 193 -16.10 -83.12 2.39
N GLU A 194 -16.38 -84.19 1.64
CA GLU A 194 -17.56 -84.36 0.76
C GLU A 194 -18.64 -85.29 1.34
N GLY A 195 -18.46 -85.78 2.56
CA GLY A 195 -19.52 -86.49 3.28
C GLY A 195 -20.69 -85.58 3.67
N ASN A 196 -21.51 -85.99 4.64
CA ASN A 196 -22.51 -85.09 5.22
C ASN A 196 -21.79 -83.88 5.82
N HIS A 197 -22.19 -82.68 5.41
CA HIS A 197 -21.49 -81.45 5.75
C HIS A 197 -22.44 -80.29 5.99
N THR A 198 -21.91 -79.27 6.67
CA THR A 198 -22.57 -78.00 6.96
C THR A 198 -21.65 -76.85 6.57
N ASP A 199 -22.14 -76.04 5.64
CA ASP A 199 -21.38 -74.91 5.07
C ASP A 199 -21.87 -73.59 5.61
N TYR A 200 -20.93 -72.70 5.90
CA TYR A 200 -21.19 -71.29 6.11
C TYR A 200 -20.53 -70.48 5.00
N TRP A 201 -21.35 -69.84 4.18
CA TRP A 201 -20.92 -69.00 3.07
C TRP A 201 -20.69 -67.58 3.58
N PHE A 202 -19.43 -67.13 3.55
CA PHE A 202 -19.14 -65.72 3.73
C PHE A 202 -19.51 -64.95 2.45
N GLY A 203 -19.87 -63.68 2.60
CA GLY A 203 -20.11 -62.81 1.45
C GLY A 203 -18.84 -62.63 0.59
N PRO A 204 -18.97 -62.11 -0.63
CA PRO A 204 -17.82 -61.86 -1.51
C PRO A 204 -16.77 -60.97 -0.84
N LEU A 205 -15.51 -61.35 -1.01
CA LEU A 205 -14.36 -60.59 -0.53
C LEU A 205 -14.23 -59.29 -1.33
N TYR A 206 -14.07 -58.16 -0.63
CA TYR A 206 -13.75 -56.89 -1.26
C TYR A 206 -12.25 -56.79 -1.53
N LEU A 207 -11.84 -57.18 -2.74
CA LEU A 207 -10.45 -57.08 -3.22
C LEU A 207 -10.24 -55.76 -3.99
N ASP A 208 -9.20 -55.00 -3.68
CA ASP A 208 -8.93 -53.73 -4.39
C ASP A 208 -8.46 -54.01 -5.82
N GLN A 209 -9.28 -53.65 -6.80
CA GLN A 209 -8.99 -53.84 -8.23
C GLN A 209 -8.39 -52.59 -8.90
N HIS A 210 -8.10 -51.52 -8.14
CA HIS A 210 -7.54 -50.30 -8.72
C HIS A 210 -6.08 -50.46 -9.12
N ASN A 211 -5.67 -49.66 -10.10
CA ASN A 211 -4.28 -49.48 -10.50
C ASN A 211 -3.72 -48.21 -9.82
N ARG A 212 -2.73 -48.38 -8.93
CA ARG A 212 -2.19 -47.28 -8.11
C ARG A 212 -0.66 -47.28 -8.15
N ALA A 213 -0.07 -46.09 -8.23
CA ALA A 213 1.37 -45.93 -8.15
C ALA A 213 1.75 -44.55 -7.62
N HIS A 214 3.00 -44.39 -7.19
CA HIS A 214 3.57 -43.12 -6.78
C HIS A 214 5.07 -43.06 -7.09
N LEU A 215 5.57 -41.85 -7.38
CA LEU A 215 7.01 -41.57 -7.47
C LEU A 215 7.51 -40.97 -6.16
N ASP A 216 8.39 -41.70 -5.50
CA ASP A 216 8.96 -41.29 -4.21
C ASP A 216 10.09 -40.27 -4.42
N HIS A 217 10.91 -40.42 -5.47
CA HIS A 217 12.04 -39.53 -5.76
C HIS A 217 12.41 -39.52 -7.25
N ILE A 218 12.82 -38.35 -7.75
CA ILE A 218 13.43 -38.16 -9.07
C ILE A 218 14.63 -37.23 -8.88
N GLU A 219 15.82 -37.68 -9.28
CA GLU A 219 17.04 -36.90 -9.15
C GLU A 219 18.00 -37.18 -10.31
N VAL A 220 18.66 -36.14 -10.81
CA VAL A 220 19.76 -36.29 -11.76
C VAL A 220 21.07 -36.15 -11.01
N LYS A 221 21.91 -37.18 -11.09
CA LYS A 221 23.25 -37.21 -10.51
C LYS A 221 24.21 -37.93 -11.45
N ASP A 222 25.38 -37.35 -11.66
CA ASP A 222 26.47 -37.94 -12.47
C ASP A 222 26.03 -38.31 -13.91
N GLY A 223 25.18 -37.48 -14.54
CA GLY A 223 24.65 -37.72 -15.89
C GLY A 223 23.60 -38.83 -15.97
N LYS A 224 23.06 -39.27 -14.83
CA LYS A 224 21.99 -40.26 -14.75
C LYS A 224 20.77 -39.72 -14.02
N ILE A 225 19.58 -40.08 -14.48
CA ILE A 225 18.33 -39.84 -13.77
C ILE A 225 17.94 -41.07 -12.96
N ASN A 226 17.88 -40.91 -11.65
CA ASN A 226 17.44 -41.93 -10.70
C ASN A 226 15.97 -41.72 -10.37
N VAL A 227 15.19 -42.78 -10.45
CA VAL A 227 13.74 -42.75 -10.27
C VAL A 227 13.33 -43.89 -9.35
N SER A 228 12.64 -43.57 -8.26
CA SER A 228 12.13 -44.57 -7.31
C SER A 228 10.67 -44.33 -6.98
N GLY A 229 9.96 -45.40 -6.62
CA GLY A 229 8.52 -45.34 -6.33
C GLY A 229 7.93 -46.72 -6.06
N TRP A 230 6.62 -46.84 -6.21
CA TRP A 230 5.88 -48.11 -6.12
C TRP A 230 4.70 -48.18 -7.10
N HIS A 231 4.29 -49.39 -7.49
CA HIS A 231 3.12 -49.64 -8.37
C HIS A 231 2.40 -50.94 -8.01
N VAL A 232 1.13 -50.83 -7.58
CA VAL A 232 0.28 -51.94 -7.13
C VAL A 232 -0.98 -52.09 -7.98
N SER A 233 -1.33 -53.33 -8.29
CA SER A 233 -2.62 -53.70 -8.91
C SER A 233 -2.81 -55.21 -8.87
N ASN A 234 -4.02 -55.69 -8.57
CA ASN A 234 -4.34 -57.12 -8.67
C ASN A 234 -4.28 -57.62 -10.14
N ALA A 235 -4.49 -56.75 -11.13
CA ALA A 235 -4.31 -57.09 -12.54
C ALA A 235 -2.84 -57.41 -12.90
N ALA A 236 -1.88 -57.00 -12.06
CA ALA A 236 -0.46 -57.32 -12.21
C ALA A 236 -0.09 -58.67 -11.57
N ALA A 237 -0.99 -59.37 -10.87
CA ALA A 237 -0.65 -60.60 -10.15
C ALA A 237 -0.08 -61.70 -11.06
N ASN A 238 -0.52 -61.77 -12.33
CA ASN A 238 -0.02 -62.71 -13.33
C ASN A 238 1.04 -62.11 -14.27
N LYS A 239 1.65 -60.98 -13.89
CA LYS A 239 2.66 -60.25 -14.66
C LYS A 239 3.99 -60.31 -13.90
N HIS A 240 4.92 -61.12 -14.39
CA HIS A 240 6.16 -61.42 -13.67
C HIS A 240 7.25 -60.35 -13.83
N TYR A 241 7.15 -59.49 -14.84
CA TYR A 241 8.17 -58.50 -15.15
C TYR A 241 7.65 -57.09 -14.87
N HIS A 242 8.49 -56.27 -14.24
CA HIS A 242 8.19 -54.87 -13.94
C HIS A 242 9.22 -53.99 -14.60
N TYR A 243 8.77 -52.99 -15.34
CA TYR A 243 9.62 -52.05 -16.06
C TYR A 243 9.30 -50.62 -15.67
N ILE A 244 10.34 -49.79 -15.57
CA ILE A 244 10.18 -48.34 -15.67
C ILE A 244 10.64 -47.91 -17.04
N ILE A 245 9.82 -47.10 -17.70
CA ILE A 245 10.03 -46.62 -19.06
C ILE A 245 10.12 -45.10 -19.03
N VAL A 246 11.10 -44.56 -19.74
CA VAL A 246 11.25 -43.13 -20.02
C VAL A 246 10.61 -42.86 -21.38
N TYR A 247 9.55 -42.07 -21.39
CA TYR A 247 8.78 -41.74 -22.58
C TYR A 247 8.90 -40.25 -22.88
N ASP A 248 9.22 -39.94 -24.13
CA ASP A 248 9.21 -38.58 -24.67
C ASP A 248 7.82 -38.31 -25.24
N GLN A 249 7.03 -37.49 -24.54
CA GLN A 249 5.72 -37.06 -24.99
C GLN A 249 5.79 -36.07 -26.16
N THR A 250 6.89 -35.32 -26.29
CA THR A 250 7.06 -34.36 -27.39
C THR A 250 7.31 -35.08 -28.71
N GLN A 251 8.12 -36.14 -28.68
CA GLN A 251 8.46 -36.93 -29.87
C GLN A 251 7.60 -38.19 -30.02
N HIS A 252 6.67 -38.43 -29.08
CA HIS A 252 5.80 -39.61 -29.02
C HIS A 252 6.54 -40.94 -29.10
N ARG A 253 7.69 -41.06 -28.41
CA ARG A 253 8.52 -42.27 -28.45
C ARG A 253 9.11 -42.63 -27.09
N GLU A 254 9.36 -43.92 -26.93
CA GLU A 254 10.17 -44.40 -25.82
C GLU A 254 11.65 -44.05 -26.02
N ILE A 255 12.29 -43.53 -24.97
CA ILE A 255 13.73 -43.25 -24.93
C ILE A 255 14.49 -44.48 -24.44
N ALA A 256 14.05 -45.03 -23.31
CA ALA A 256 14.69 -46.16 -22.65
C ALA A 256 13.71 -46.88 -21.73
N ARG A 257 13.98 -48.15 -21.43
CA ARG A 257 13.31 -48.92 -20.38
C ARG A 257 14.34 -49.66 -19.53
N GLN A 258 13.99 -49.89 -18.26
CA GLN A 258 14.79 -50.67 -17.33
C GLN A 258 13.89 -51.62 -16.55
N GLU A 259 14.28 -52.90 -16.51
CA GLU A 259 13.62 -53.89 -15.67
C GLU A 259 13.91 -53.60 -14.20
N VAL A 260 12.87 -53.68 -13.38
CA VAL A 260 12.89 -53.43 -11.95
C VAL A 260 13.27 -54.71 -11.23
N THR A 261 14.30 -54.63 -10.38
CA THR A 261 14.45 -55.59 -9.29
C THR A 261 13.51 -55.19 -8.16
N ALA A 262 12.53 -56.04 -7.85
CA ALA A 262 11.47 -55.73 -6.89
C ALA A 262 12.04 -55.34 -5.51
N ILE A 263 11.54 -54.25 -4.95
CA ILE A 263 11.89 -53.76 -3.61
C ILE A 263 10.68 -53.99 -2.70
N THR A 264 10.93 -54.57 -1.53
CA THR A 264 9.87 -54.83 -0.55
C THR A 264 9.33 -53.54 0.06
N ARG A 265 8.00 -53.38 0.11
CA ARG A 265 7.27 -52.22 0.64
C ARG A 265 6.20 -52.62 1.67
N PRO A 266 6.59 -52.95 2.92
CA PRO A 266 5.64 -53.29 3.98
C PRO A 266 4.66 -52.16 4.30
N ASP A 267 5.09 -50.91 4.12
CA ASP A 267 4.26 -49.71 4.27
C ASP A 267 3.12 -49.68 3.24
N VAL A 268 3.41 -50.01 1.98
CA VAL A 268 2.40 -50.08 0.91
C VAL A 268 1.47 -51.27 1.13
N ALA A 269 2.01 -52.45 1.49
CA ALA A 269 1.22 -53.64 1.80
C ALA A 269 0.25 -53.45 2.97
N LYS A 270 0.66 -52.66 3.98
CA LYS A 270 -0.22 -52.32 5.12
C LYS A 270 -1.40 -51.44 4.70
N VAL A 271 -1.21 -50.53 3.74
CA VAL A 271 -2.26 -49.64 3.24
C VAL A 271 -3.17 -50.36 2.24
N TYR A 272 -2.61 -51.26 1.42
CA TYR A 272 -3.32 -52.02 0.40
C TYR A 272 -3.23 -53.54 0.63
N PRO A 273 -3.80 -54.06 1.74
CA PRO A 273 -3.65 -55.46 2.15
C PRO A 273 -4.38 -56.44 1.23
N THR A 274 -5.28 -55.98 0.36
CA THR A 274 -6.03 -56.85 -0.56
C THR A 274 -5.49 -56.79 -2.00
N ILE A 275 -4.27 -56.26 -2.20
CA ILE A 275 -3.56 -56.30 -3.48
C ILE A 275 -2.35 -57.24 -3.41
N ALA A 276 -2.35 -58.29 -4.24
CA ALA A 276 -1.38 -59.38 -4.16
C ALA A 276 0.09 -58.91 -4.26
N ASN A 277 0.40 -57.99 -5.18
CA ASN A 277 1.77 -57.52 -5.41
C ASN A 277 2.21 -56.37 -4.49
N ALA A 278 1.39 -55.95 -3.51
CA ALA A 278 1.65 -54.74 -2.73
C ALA A 278 2.98 -54.77 -1.96
N ILE A 279 3.34 -55.93 -1.41
CA ILE A 279 4.60 -56.12 -0.68
C ILE A 279 5.83 -56.01 -1.58
N ASN A 280 5.73 -56.33 -2.87
CA ASN A 280 6.86 -56.35 -3.83
C ASN A 280 6.77 -55.23 -4.87
N SER A 281 6.06 -54.15 -4.53
CA SER A 281 5.67 -53.10 -5.47
C SER A 281 6.72 -52.02 -5.73
N GLY A 282 7.77 -51.96 -4.90
CA GLY A 282 8.76 -50.91 -4.94
C GLY A 282 9.75 -51.05 -6.09
N PHE A 283 10.21 -49.92 -6.61
CA PHE A 283 11.23 -49.84 -7.65
C PHE A 283 12.25 -48.74 -7.39
N ASN A 284 13.47 -48.93 -7.90
CA ASN A 284 14.52 -47.92 -7.97
C ASN A 284 15.39 -48.21 -9.20
N VAL A 285 15.35 -47.33 -10.19
CA VAL A 285 16.01 -47.49 -11.49
C VAL A 285 16.83 -46.25 -11.84
N SER A 286 17.76 -46.39 -12.79
CA SER A 286 18.68 -45.32 -13.16
C SER A 286 18.94 -45.33 -14.67
N PHE A 287 18.62 -44.24 -15.35
CA PHE A 287 18.82 -44.09 -16.79
C PHE A 287 19.96 -43.11 -17.08
N ASN A 288 20.76 -43.39 -18.10
CA ASN A 288 21.67 -42.38 -18.63
C ASN A 288 20.82 -41.24 -19.22
N PHE A 289 21.07 -40.01 -18.78
CA PHE A 289 20.30 -38.85 -19.20
C PHE A 289 21.16 -37.94 -20.06
N SER A 290 20.77 -37.74 -21.31
CA SER A 290 21.42 -36.77 -22.21
C SER A 290 20.74 -35.40 -22.06
N PRO A 291 21.51 -34.29 -21.93
CA PRO A 291 20.99 -32.93 -21.93
C PRO A 291 20.08 -32.58 -23.11
N VAL A 292 20.16 -33.33 -24.22
CA VAL A 292 19.28 -33.15 -25.40
C VAL A 292 17.79 -33.31 -25.05
N TYR A 293 17.47 -34.10 -24.02
CA TYR A 293 16.09 -34.36 -23.60
C TYR A 293 15.55 -33.32 -22.60
N ALA A 294 16.38 -32.37 -22.13
CA ALA A 294 15.96 -31.36 -21.15
C ALA A 294 14.92 -30.38 -21.72
N SER A 295 14.82 -30.27 -23.05
CA SER A 295 13.81 -29.47 -23.75
C SER A 295 12.55 -30.24 -24.14
N ASP A 296 12.51 -31.55 -23.94
CA ASP A 296 11.40 -32.44 -24.31
C ASP A 296 10.51 -32.76 -23.09
N ASP A 297 9.25 -33.13 -23.30
CA ASP A 297 8.32 -33.47 -22.21
C ASP A 297 8.51 -34.93 -21.81
N ILE A 298 9.31 -35.14 -20.76
CA ILE A 298 9.70 -36.46 -20.29
C ILE A 298 8.75 -36.97 -19.21
N GLN A 299 8.16 -38.13 -19.49
CA GLN A 299 7.24 -38.82 -18.60
C GLN A 299 7.79 -40.22 -18.26
N PHE A 300 7.48 -40.68 -17.05
CA PHE A 300 7.82 -42.04 -16.62
C PHE A 300 6.58 -42.91 -16.63
N VAL A 301 6.74 -44.14 -17.11
CA VAL A 301 5.69 -45.17 -17.09
C VAL A 301 6.18 -46.35 -16.26
N SER A 302 5.36 -46.80 -15.34
CA SER A 302 5.57 -48.05 -14.60
C SER A 302 4.72 -49.15 -15.23
N ARG A 303 5.34 -50.20 -15.75
CA ARG A 303 4.70 -51.28 -16.51
C ARG A 303 4.90 -52.63 -15.87
N TRP A 304 3.83 -53.31 -15.48
CA TRP A 304 3.85 -54.75 -15.20
C TRP A 304 3.47 -55.52 -16.45
N THR A 305 4.27 -56.49 -16.89
CA THR A 305 3.98 -57.32 -18.07
C THR A 305 4.29 -58.81 -17.87
N ASN A 306 3.71 -59.64 -18.74
CA ASN A 306 3.99 -61.08 -18.81
C ASN A 306 5.13 -61.43 -19.78
N ASP A 307 5.65 -60.44 -20.52
CA ASP A 307 6.74 -60.62 -21.48
C ASP A 307 8.09 -60.24 -20.86
N PRO A 308 9.10 -61.13 -20.88
CA PRO A 308 10.45 -60.82 -20.44
C PRO A 308 11.05 -59.58 -21.11
N HIS A 309 10.57 -59.16 -22.29
CA HIS A 309 11.06 -57.99 -23.01
C HIS A 309 10.21 -56.71 -22.82
N GLY A 310 9.12 -56.74 -22.05
CA GLY A 310 8.32 -55.54 -21.78
C GLY A 310 7.19 -55.24 -22.79
N ASN A 311 6.94 -56.09 -23.80
CA ASN A 311 6.05 -55.79 -24.94
C ASN A 311 4.74 -56.60 -24.97
N GLY A 312 4.49 -57.42 -23.94
CA GLY A 312 3.31 -58.27 -23.84
C GLY A 312 2.07 -57.55 -23.30
N SER A 313 1.13 -58.33 -22.76
CA SER A 313 -0.02 -57.78 -22.03
C SER A 313 0.50 -57.03 -20.81
N ALA A 314 0.08 -55.77 -20.64
CA ALA A 314 0.65 -54.86 -19.67
C ALA A 314 -0.41 -54.22 -18.77
N VAL A 315 -0.02 -53.91 -17.54
CA VAL A 315 -0.70 -52.97 -16.64
C VAL A 315 0.24 -51.78 -16.48
N ASP A 316 -0.14 -50.66 -17.08
CA ASP A 316 0.67 -49.45 -17.09
C ASP A 316 0.12 -48.42 -16.13
N TYR A 317 1.02 -47.73 -15.45
CA TYR A 317 0.73 -46.49 -14.74
C TYR A 317 1.60 -45.38 -15.30
N TRP A 318 0.95 -44.34 -15.83
CA TRP A 318 1.61 -43.14 -16.37
C TRP A 318 1.72 -42.11 -15.26
N PHE A 319 2.94 -41.82 -14.81
CA PHE A 319 3.16 -40.77 -13.81
C PHE A 319 2.96 -39.39 -14.43
N GLY A 320 2.56 -38.38 -13.65
CA GLY A 320 2.46 -37.02 -14.16
C GLY A 320 3.76 -36.52 -14.80
N ALA A 321 3.63 -35.80 -15.91
CA ALA A 321 4.73 -35.10 -16.58
C ALA A 321 5.46 -34.15 -15.60
N ILE A 322 6.69 -33.81 -15.93
CA ILE A 322 7.46 -32.84 -15.15
C ILE A 322 6.99 -31.43 -15.49
N ASN A 323 6.63 -30.65 -14.47
CA ASN A 323 5.94 -29.38 -14.64
C ASN A 323 6.90 -28.31 -15.19
N ARG A 324 6.47 -27.58 -16.23
CA ARG A 324 7.28 -26.54 -16.88
C ARG A 324 7.01 -25.13 -16.37
N ASP A 325 6.22 -24.99 -15.31
CA ASP A 325 6.03 -23.71 -14.64
C ASP A 325 7.40 -23.08 -14.34
N ASN A 326 7.59 -21.90 -14.91
CA ASN A 326 8.82 -21.13 -14.80
C ASN A 326 8.53 -19.95 -13.89
N GLU A 327 8.59 -20.18 -12.59
CA GLU A 327 8.13 -19.22 -11.59
C GLU A 327 9.32 -18.64 -10.83
N GLY A 328 9.24 -17.36 -10.49
CA GLY A 328 10.30 -16.70 -9.75
C GLY A 328 9.86 -15.41 -9.11
N TYR A 329 10.55 -15.05 -8.04
CA TYR A 329 10.40 -13.72 -7.44
C TYR A 329 11.73 -13.22 -6.89
N LEU A 330 11.96 -11.91 -7.01
CA LEU A 330 13.10 -11.23 -6.44
C LEU A 330 12.70 -10.61 -5.10
N ASP A 331 13.12 -11.25 -4.00
CA ASP A 331 12.82 -10.78 -2.64
C ASP A 331 13.54 -9.46 -2.32
N ARG A 332 14.78 -9.28 -2.80
CA ARG A 332 15.61 -8.11 -2.52
C ARG A 332 16.64 -7.89 -3.63
N ALA A 333 16.89 -6.61 -3.95
CA ALA A 333 18.05 -6.14 -4.71
C ALA A 333 18.58 -4.85 -4.09
N ASP A 334 19.55 -4.95 -3.19
CA ASP A 334 20.02 -3.84 -2.37
C ASP A 334 21.35 -3.29 -2.90
N LEU A 335 21.40 -1.96 -3.10
CA LEU A 335 22.54 -1.16 -3.55
C LEU A 335 22.91 -0.06 -2.52
N SER A 336 22.26 -0.04 -1.36
CA SER A 336 22.43 1.00 -0.34
C SER A 336 23.85 1.10 0.24
N SER A 337 24.64 0.03 0.16
CA SER A 337 26.05 0.02 0.58
C SER A 337 27.03 0.36 -0.54
N GLY A 338 26.53 0.53 -1.77
CA GLY A 338 27.33 0.57 -3.00
C GLY A 338 27.64 -0.82 -3.57
N ASN A 339 27.50 -1.90 -2.78
CA ASN A 339 27.55 -3.27 -3.28
C ASN A 339 26.14 -3.73 -3.67
N LEU A 340 26.04 -4.55 -4.74
CA LEU A 340 24.77 -5.14 -5.13
C LEU A 340 24.55 -6.50 -4.43
N GLN A 341 23.59 -6.56 -3.53
CA GLN A 341 23.15 -7.77 -2.85
C GLN A 341 21.76 -8.19 -3.32
N VAL A 342 21.60 -9.44 -3.75
CA VAL A 342 20.33 -9.97 -4.24
C VAL A 342 19.87 -11.19 -3.46
N SER A 343 18.56 -11.37 -3.35
CA SER A 343 17.94 -12.61 -2.89
C SER A 343 16.59 -12.80 -3.53
N GLY A 344 16.19 -14.05 -3.74
CA GLY A 344 14.92 -14.39 -4.37
C GLY A 344 14.75 -15.89 -4.48
N TRP A 345 13.86 -16.32 -5.35
CA TRP A 345 13.68 -17.71 -5.73
C TRP A 345 13.31 -17.86 -7.19
N HIS A 346 13.64 -19.01 -7.77
CA HIS A 346 13.32 -19.40 -9.14
C HIS A 346 13.03 -20.91 -9.15
N ALA A 347 11.75 -21.27 -9.23
CA ALA A 347 11.28 -22.65 -9.23
C ALA A 347 10.95 -23.06 -10.67
N ASN A 348 11.62 -24.11 -11.15
CA ASN A 348 11.41 -24.65 -12.48
C ASN A 348 11.94 -26.08 -12.51
N ASP A 349 11.12 -27.06 -12.87
CA ASP A 349 11.57 -28.45 -12.84
C ASP A 349 12.60 -28.80 -13.93
N THR A 350 12.86 -27.91 -14.90
CA THR A 350 14.03 -28.01 -15.79
C THR A 350 15.34 -27.99 -14.99
N SER A 351 15.36 -27.37 -13.80
CA SER A 351 16.53 -27.41 -12.90
C SER A 351 16.89 -28.83 -12.44
N ILE A 352 15.95 -29.80 -12.51
CA ILE A 352 16.25 -31.22 -12.32
C ILE A 352 17.33 -31.70 -13.30
N TYR A 353 17.33 -31.16 -14.52
CA TYR A 353 18.22 -31.58 -15.61
C TYR A 353 19.39 -30.62 -15.87
N ALA A 354 19.37 -29.44 -15.24
CA ALA A 354 20.28 -28.34 -15.49
C ALA A 354 20.98 -27.93 -14.17
N PRO A 355 22.08 -28.62 -13.79
CA PRO A 355 22.64 -28.55 -12.44
C PRO A 355 23.35 -27.22 -12.12
N HIS A 356 23.66 -26.40 -13.12
CA HIS A 356 24.37 -25.14 -12.93
C HIS A 356 23.38 -23.98 -12.84
N HIS A 357 23.34 -23.29 -11.70
CA HIS A 357 22.48 -22.15 -11.48
C HIS A 357 23.29 -20.85 -11.50
N TYR A 358 23.01 -19.97 -12.45
CA TYR A 358 23.68 -18.68 -12.59
C TYR A 358 22.75 -17.52 -12.25
N LEU A 359 23.30 -16.52 -11.57
CA LEU A 359 22.71 -15.17 -11.48
C LEU A 359 23.49 -14.23 -12.37
N ILE A 360 22.79 -13.46 -13.20
CA ILE A 360 23.37 -12.56 -14.19
C ILE A 360 22.79 -11.16 -13.98
N VAL A 361 23.64 -10.16 -13.77
CA VAL A 361 23.22 -8.76 -13.81
C VAL A 361 23.31 -8.30 -15.25
N PHE A 362 22.18 -7.92 -15.83
CA PHE A 362 22.06 -7.52 -17.22
C PHE A 362 21.67 -6.04 -17.32
N ASP A 363 22.44 -5.29 -18.10
CA ASP A 363 22.15 -3.91 -18.46
C ASP A 363 21.23 -3.90 -19.67
N GLN A 364 19.95 -3.64 -19.46
CA GLN A 364 18.96 -3.63 -20.54
C GLN A 364 19.16 -2.44 -21.48
N THR A 365 19.62 -1.30 -20.96
CA THR A 365 19.84 -0.09 -21.74
C THR A 365 20.99 -0.27 -22.73
N ALA A 366 22.10 -0.86 -22.28
CA ALA A 366 23.25 -1.16 -23.14
C ALA A 366 23.17 -2.53 -23.84
N ASN A 367 22.11 -3.29 -23.60
CA ASN A 367 21.89 -4.66 -24.08
C ASN A 367 23.11 -5.58 -23.89
N ARG A 368 23.68 -5.59 -22.67
CA ARG A 368 24.86 -6.39 -22.35
C ARG A 368 24.83 -6.93 -20.93
N GLN A 369 25.50 -8.07 -20.74
CA GLN A 369 25.80 -8.58 -19.40
C GLN A 369 26.82 -7.67 -18.69
N VAL A 370 26.56 -7.37 -17.41
CA VAL A 370 27.51 -6.70 -16.51
C VAL A 370 28.39 -7.74 -15.82
N VAL A 371 27.77 -8.73 -15.16
CA VAL A 371 28.45 -9.79 -14.41
C VAL A 371 27.58 -11.05 -14.35
N SER A 372 28.21 -12.21 -14.19
CA SER A 372 27.53 -13.49 -13.93
C SER A 372 28.25 -14.27 -12.85
N ALA A 373 27.50 -14.93 -11.97
CA ALA A 373 28.03 -15.82 -10.94
C ALA A 373 27.24 -17.12 -10.88
N GLU A 374 27.93 -18.25 -10.72
CA GLU A 374 27.30 -19.52 -10.38
C GLU A 374 26.95 -19.52 -8.89
N VAL A 375 25.73 -19.91 -8.54
CA VAL A 375 25.19 -19.86 -7.18
C VAL A 375 24.52 -21.19 -6.81
N ALA A 376 24.53 -21.53 -5.53
CA ALA A 376 23.79 -22.68 -5.04
C ALA A 376 22.32 -22.32 -4.76
N VAL A 377 21.42 -23.24 -5.10
CA VAL A 377 20.03 -23.19 -4.63
C VAL A 377 19.91 -23.52 -3.14
N LYS A 378 18.92 -22.93 -2.48
CA LYS A 378 18.63 -23.04 -1.05
C LYS A 378 17.21 -23.55 -0.83
N LYS A 379 16.97 -24.15 0.34
CA LYS A 379 15.64 -24.67 0.73
C LYS A 379 14.57 -23.58 0.76
N SER A 380 13.35 -23.92 0.34
CA SER A 380 12.22 -23.00 0.18
C SER A 380 10.89 -23.68 0.47
N ALA A 381 10.58 -23.90 1.75
CA ALA A 381 9.35 -24.59 2.16
C ALA A 381 8.08 -23.79 1.81
N ASP A 382 8.18 -22.46 1.83
CA ASP A 382 7.10 -21.54 1.48
C ASP A 382 6.77 -21.58 -0.02
N VAL A 383 7.80 -21.60 -0.88
CA VAL A 383 7.63 -21.75 -2.33
C VAL A 383 7.01 -23.10 -2.65
N ALA A 384 7.46 -24.19 -2.00
CA ALA A 384 6.85 -25.51 -2.17
C ALA A 384 5.38 -25.58 -1.75
N LYS A 385 4.98 -24.80 -0.75
CA LYS A 385 3.58 -24.70 -0.33
C LYS A 385 2.73 -23.92 -1.36
N ALA A 386 3.30 -22.87 -1.96
CA ALA A 386 2.62 -22.06 -2.97
C ALA A 386 2.54 -22.76 -4.33
N PHE A 387 3.57 -23.52 -4.69
CA PHE A 387 3.70 -24.23 -5.97
C PHE A 387 3.88 -25.74 -5.74
N PRO A 388 2.87 -26.45 -5.19
CA PRO A 388 2.98 -27.87 -4.86
C PRO A 388 3.14 -28.78 -6.09
N ALA A 389 2.75 -28.28 -7.27
CA ALA A 389 2.92 -28.98 -8.54
C ALA A 389 4.34 -28.88 -9.12
N VAL A 390 5.18 -27.96 -8.62
CA VAL A 390 6.56 -27.78 -9.07
C VAL A 390 7.48 -28.56 -8.13
N LYS A 391 8.06 -29.66 -8.62
CA LYS A 391 8.83 -30.62 -7.81
C LYS A 391 10.07 -29.97 -7.17
N THR A 392 10.67 -29.01 -7.86
CA THR A 392 11.87 -28.27 -7.44
C THR A 392 11.57 -27.10 -6.50
N ALA A 393 10.31 -26.77 -6.26
CA ALA A 393 9.92 -25.64 -5.41
C ALA A 393 10.43 -25.73 -3.96
N LYS A 394 10.81 -26.92 -3.47
CA LYS A 394 11.45 -27.11 -2.15
C LYS A 394 12.91 -26.62 -2.11
N GLN A 395 13.56 -26.39 -3.24
CA GLN A 395 14.95 -25.94 -3.37
C GLN A 395 15.11 -24.88 -4.48
N ALA A 396 14.43 -23.75 -4.34
CA ALA A 396 14.37 -22.72 -5.38
C ALA A 396 15.02 -21.39 -4.97
N ARG A 397 15.42 -21.22 -3.69
CA ARG A 397 15.88 -19.93 -3.17
C ARG A 397 17.34 -19.64 -3.53
N PHE A 398 17.67 -18.37 -3.72
CA PHE A 398 19.04 -17.90 -3.88
C PHE A 398 19.30 -16.64 -3.06
N SER A 399 20.56 -16.41 -2.73
CA SER A 399 21.03 -15.14 -2.18
C SER A 399 22.53 -15.01 -2.43
N TYR A 400 22.93 -13.87 -2.99
CA TYR A 400 24.28 -13.62 -3.48
C TYR A 400 24.67 -12.14 -3.37
N ASP A 401 25.93 -11.88 -3.08
CA ASP A 401 26.52 -10.53 -3.05
C ASP A 401 27.49 -10.40 -4.23
N PHE A 402 27.15 -9.53 -5.19
CA PHE A 402 27.99 -9.27 -6.35
C PHE A 402 29.15 -8.31 -6.04
N GLY A 403 29.20 -7.73 -4.84
CA GLY A 403 30.16 -6.69 -4.49
C GLY A 403 29.90 -5.39 -5.24
N GLN A 404 30.95 -4.57 -5.38
CA GLN A 404 30.90 -3.35 -6.16
C GLN A 404 30.90 -3.67 -7.66
N LEU A 405 29.94 -3.09 -8.37
CA LEU A 405 29.80 -3.23 -9.82
C LEU A 405 30.01 -1.90 -10.53
N THR A 406 30.49 -1.94 -11.76
CA THR A 406 30.54 -0.78 -12.64
C THR A 406 29.16 -0.57 -13.29
N LEU A 407 28.30 0.17 -12.59
CA LEU A 407 26.97 0.55 -13.07
C LEU A 407 26.99 1.98 -13.61
N LEU A 408 26.01 2.32 -14.44
CA LEU A 408 25.89 3.64 -15.08
C LEU A 408 24.57 4.32 -14.68
N PRO A 409 24.60 5.61 -14.30
CA PRO A 409 23.39 6.40 -14.12
C PRO A 409 22.53 6.42 -15.39
N GLY A 410 21.22 6.49 -15.22
CA GLY A 410 20.20 6.44 -16.28
C GLY A 410 19.91 5.04 -16.83
N HIS A 411 20.73 4.03 -16.55
CA HIS A 411 20.54 2.68 -17.09
C HIS A 411 19.52 1.85 -16.31
N HIS A 412 18.86 0.93 -17.02
CA HIS A 412 17.92 -0.04 -16.47
C HIS A 412 18.57 -1.43 -16.32
N TYR A 413 18.48 -2.01 -15.13
CA TYR A 413 19.10 -3.29 -14.81
C TYR A 413 18.07 -4.38 -14.47
N SER A 414 18.39 -5.61 -14.87
CA SER A 414 17.66 -6.82 -14.52
C SER A 414 18.59 -7.86 -13.90
N LEU A 415 18.01 -8.72 -13.06
CA LEU A 415 18.64 -9.95 -12.63
C LEU A 415 18.07 -11.10 -13.46
N VAL A 416 18.92 -11.91 -14.07
CA VAL A 416 18.51 -13.16 -14.70
C VAL A 416 18.95 -14.32 -13.81
N SER A 417 18.00 -15.13 -13.36
CA SER A 417 18.28 -16.41 -12.72
C SER A 417 18.17 -17.51 -13.76
N ARG A 418 19.23 -18.27 -13.99
CA ARG A 418 19.32 -19.22 -15.10
C ARG A 418 19.80 -20.58 -14.62
N TYR A 419 19.03 -21.63 -14.90
CA TYR A 419 19.50 -23.01 -14.81
C TYR A 419 20.07 -23.43 -16.16
N SER A 420 21.25 -24.04 -16.18
CA SER A 420 21.91 -24.51 -17.39
C SER A 420 22.55 -25.89 -17.22
N THR A 421 22.62 -26.61 -18.33
CA THR A 421 23.39 -27.86 -18.44
C THR A 421 24.90 -27.63 -18.60
N SER A 422 25.32 -26.40 -18.88
CA SER A 422 26.74 -26.03 -19.05
C SER A 422 27.35 -25.42 -17.78
N ALA A 423 28.50 -25.95 -17.37
CA ALA A 423 29.35 -25.40 -16.32
C ALA A 423 30.14 -24.15 -16.75
N ASN A 424 30.10 -23.78 -18.04
CA ASN A 424 30.93 -22.71 -18.61
C ASN A 424 30.10 -21.51 -19.07
N GLY A 425 30.63 -20.31 -18.84
CA GLY A 425 30.21 -19.04 -19.49
C GLY A 425 28.72 -18.73 -19.38
N ASN A 426 28.24 -18.36 -18.18
CA ASN A 426 26.83 -18.09 -17.82
C ASN A 426 25.82 -19.16 -18.27
N GLY A 427 26.31 -20.36 -18.61
CA GLY A 427 25.51 -21.46 -19.12
C GLY A 427 25.04 -21.33 -20.58
N GLY A 428 25.51 -20.32 -21.33
CA GLY A 428 25.00 -19.99 -22.67
C GLY A 428 25.32 -20.97 -23.79
N SER A 429 26.27 -21.89 -23.57
CA SER A 429 26.63 -22.96 -24.52
C SER A 429 25.80 -24.24 -24.36
N GLY A 430 24.91 -24.31 -23.36
CA GLY A 430 24.04 -25.46 -23.09
C GLY A 430 22.55 -25.11 -23.16
N VAL A 431 21.70 -26.13 -23.02
CA VAL A 431 20.26 -25.94 -22.80
C VAL A 431 20.07 -25.23 -21.47
N HIS A 432 19.27 -24.18 -21.47
CA HIS A 432 19.06 -23.37 -20.28
C HIS A 432 17.62 -22.87 -20.19
N VAL A 433 17.18 -22.62 -18.97
CA VAL A 433 15.96 -21.87 -18.68
C VAL A 433 16.29 -20.68 -17.80
N GLY A 434 15.78 -19.51 -18.18
CA GLY A 434 16.01 -18.26 -17.48
C GLY A 434 14.71 -17.67 -16.97
N TYR A 435 14.78 -17.01 -15.82
CA TYR A 435 13.75 -16.13 -15.31
C TYR A 435 14.34 -14.72 -15.17
N TRP A 436 13.65 -13.73 -15.73
CA TRP A 436 14.08 -12.34 -15.74
C TRP A 436 13.34 -11.56 -14.64
N PHE A 437 14.10 -10.96 -13.74
CA PHE A 437 13.60 -10.07 -12.71
C PHE A 437 13.91 -8.62 -13.07
N ASN A 438 12.91 -7.75 -12.94
CA ASN A 438 13.14 -6.31 -12.94
C ASN A 438 13.83 -5.94 -11.62
N MET A 439 14.93 -5.19 -11.68
CA MET A 439 15.61 -4.68 -10.48
C MET A 439 15.33 -3.19 -10.26
N PHE A 440 16.08 -2.32 -10.95
CA PHE A 440 16.00 -0.87 -10.76
C PHE A 440 16.51 -0.12 -12.00
N THR A 441 16.10 1.13 -12.10
CA THR A 441 16.69 2.14 -12.99
C THR A 441 17.47 3.13 -12.14
N LEU A 442 18.72 3.41 -12.50
CA LEU A 442 19.62 4.24 -11.72
C LEU A 442 19.46 5.74 -12.03
N ASN A 443 18.33 6.32 -11.68
CA ASN A 443 18.00 7.73 -11.96
C ASN A 443 17.37 8.46 -10.76
N ASN A 444 17.63 7.97 -9.55
CA ASN A 444 17.05 8.50 -8.32
C ASN A 444 18.05 9.35 -7.56
N SER A 445 17.54 10.33 -6.84
CA SER A 445 18.31 11.24 -6.00
C SER A 445 17.39 11.78 -4.92
N ASP A 446 17.89 11.84 -3.68
CA ASP A 446 17.12 12.34 -2.55
C ASP A 446 18.05 12.88 -1.46
N HIS A 447 17.52 13.75 -0.61
CA HIS A 447 18.25 14.41 0.46
C HIS A 447 17.31 14.90 1.57
N PHE A 448 17.88 15.16 2.74
CA PHE A 448 17.18 15.85 3.81
C PHE A 448 18.18 16.58 4.70
N VAL A 449 17.77 17.75 5.21
CA VAL A 449 18.50 18.46 6.26
C VAL A 449 17.85 18.08 7.60
N ASP A 450 18.59 17.37 8.44
CA ASP A 450 18.13 16.95 9.76
C ASP A 450 18.04 18.14 10.72
N GLY A 451 18.94 19.11 10.58
CA GLY A 451 18.94 20.29 11.45
C GLY A 451 19.98 21.34 11.06
N TRP A 452 19.80 22.51 11.68
CA TRP A 452 20.69 23.66 11.59
C TRP A 452 21.09 24.10 12.99
N ASP A 453 22.32 24.57 13.14
CA ASP A 453 22.83 25.14 14.37
C ASP A 453 23.53 26.46 14.06
N ALA A 454 22.97 27.56 14.52
CA ALA A 454 23.56 28.89 14.36
C ALA A 454 24.19 29.39 15.67
N ASN A 455 25.40 29.94 15.57
CA ASN A 455 26.10 30.62 16.64
C ASN A 455 26.75 31.89 16.10
N GLN A 456 26.10 33.04 16.32
CA GLN A 456 26.53 34.35 15.82
C GLN A 456 26.71 34.35 14.29
N ASP A 457 27.96 34.33 13.82
CA ASP A 457 28.36 34.31 12.41
C ASP A 457 28.66 32.90 11.88
N HIS A 458 28.57 31.86 12.73
CA HIS A 458 28.76 30.47 12.34
C HIS A 458 27.42 29.76 12.11
N LEU A 459 27.28 29.10 10.95
CA LEU A 459 26.12 28.28 10.61
C LEU A 459 26.57 26.85 10.30
N SER A 460 26.06 25.90 11.08
CA SER A 460 26.28 24.48 10.85
C SER A 460 25.00 23.80 10.37
N VAL A 461 25.16 22.80 9.51
CA VAL A 461 24.07 22.03 8.92
C VAL A 461 24.43 20.57 8.89
N HIS A 462 23.47 19.70 9.20
CA HIS A 462 23.64 18.25 9.14
C HIS A 462 22.42 17.60 8.52
N GLY A 463 22.63 16.44 7.89
CA GLY A 463 21.59 15.79 7.11
C GLY A 463 22.08 14.53 6.40
N TRP A 464 21.40 14.17 5.33
CA TRP A 464 21.84 13.15 4.38
C TRP A 464 21.56 13.56 2.94
N MET A 465 22.36 13.04 2.02
CA MET A 465 22.19 13.18 0.57
C MET A 465 22.66 11.91 -0.14
N ALA A 466 21.88 11.45 -1.11
CA ALA A 466 22.20 10.26 -1.90
C ALA A 466 21.69 10.44 -3.34
N SER A 467 22.45 9.91 -4.30
CA SER A 467 22.13 10.00 -5.71
C SER A 467 22.77 8.86 -6.47
N ASP A 468 22.02 8.26 -7.41
CA ASP A 468 22.57 7.30 -8.36
C ASP A 468 23.67 7.92 -9.24
N GLU A 469 23.59 9.24 -9.50
CA GLU A 469 24.63 9.99 -10.24
C GLU A 469 25.99 9.97 -9.50
N ALA A 470 26.03 9.68 -8.20
CA ALA A 470 27.28 9.57 -7.45
C ALA A 470 28.19 8.43 -7.94
N LEU A 471 27.67 7.50 -8.76
CA LEU A 471 28.47 6.49 -9.48
C LEU A 471 29.51 7.11 -10.42
N THR A 472 29.18 8.24 -11.06
CA THR A 472 30.06 8.98 -11.97
C THR A 472 30.49 10.34 -11.41
N ASN A 473 29.78 10.84 -10.39
CA ASN A 473 29.99 12.12 -9.70
C ASN A 473 30.36 11.91 -8.23
N PRO A 474 31.54 11.36 -7.89
CA PRO A 474 31.84 10.87 -6.54
C PRO A 474 32.09 11.97 -5.50
N TYR A 475 32.23 13.24 -5.90
CA TYR A 475 32.55 14.32 -4.99
C TYR A 475 31.29 15.02 -4.47
N ALA A 476 31.07 14.96 -3.16
CA ALA A 476 29.97 15.63 -2.48
C ALA A 476 30.42 16.98 -1.88
N TYR A 477 29.59 18.01 -2.01
CA TYR A 477 29.83 19.36 -1.49
C TYR A 477 28.58 19.95 -0.82
N ALA A 478 28.80 20.81 0.16
CA ALA A 478 27.83 21.77 0.65
C ALA A 478 28.32 23.18 0.30
N ILE A 479 27.46 23.98 -0.33
CA ILE A 479 27.78 25.32 -0.83
C ILE A 479 26.75 26.30 -0.25
N LEU A 480 27.24 27.33 0.45
CA LEU A 480 26.41 28.38 1.01
C LEU A 480 26.40 29.58 0.05
N LEU A 481 25.20 30.03 -0.31
CA LEU A 481 24.96 31.19 -1.16
C LEU A 481 24.26 32.29 -0.35
N ASN A 482 24.38 33.55 -0.80
CA ASN A 482 23.49 34.63 -0.36
C ASN A 482 22.20 34.69 -1.19
N GLY A 483 21.29 35.60 -0.83
CA GLY A 483 19.95 35.72 -1.41
C GLY A 483 19.92 36.15 -2.87
N ASN A 484 21.06 36.63 -3.38
CA ASN A 484 21.29 36.99 -4.78
C ASN A 484 21.95 35.85 -5.59
N GLY A 485 22.21 34.69 -4.97
CA GLY A 485 22.82 33.52 -5.59
C GLY A 485 24.36 33.57 -5.66
N HIS A 486 25.01 34.52 -4.99
CA HIS A 486 26.47 34.57 -4.93
C HIS A 486 27.01 33.56 -3.93
N GLU A 487 28.01 32.78 -4.33
CA GLU A 487 28.66 31.79 -3.47
C GLU A 487 29.49 32.48 -2.38
N LEU A 488 29.17 32.16 -1.12
CA LEU A 488 29.91 32.65 0.04
C LEU A 488 31.06 31.70 0.37
N GLN A 489 30.75 30.42 0.49
CA GLN A 489 31.69 29.37 0.86
C GLN A 489 31.25 28.01 0.32
N ARG A 490 32.22 27.12 0.10
CA ARG A 490 31.97 25.70 -0.13
C ARG A 490 32.80 24.83 0.78
N GLN A 491 32.26 23.65 1.08
CA GLN A 491 32.92 22.62 1.86
C GLN A 491 32.76 21.27 1.16
N ARG A 492 33.88 20.57 0.94
CA ARG A 492 33.86 19.17 0.50
C ARG A 492 33.38 18.28 1.64
N LEU A 493 32.43 17.40 1.35
CA LEU A 493 31.80 16.54 2.34
C LEU A 493 32.48 15.17 2.39
N THR A 494 32.63 14.63 3.61
CA THR A 494 32.91 13.22 3.84
C THR A 494 31.64 12.55 4.32
N LEU A 495 31.06 11.68 3.50
CA LEU A 495 29.78 11.07 3.82
C LEU A 495 29.91 9.99 4.91
N THR A 496 28.97 9.99 5.86
CA THR A 496 28.91 9.11 7.03
C THR A 496 27.77 8.10 6.93
N ALA A 497 27.80 7.08 7.79
CA ALA A 497 26.83 5.99 7.76
C ALA A 497 25.42 6.44 8.17
N ARG A 498 24.40 6.01 7.42
CA ARG A 498 22.97 6.22 7.66
C ARG A 498 22.16 4.94 7.43
N PRO A 499 22.18 3.97 8.37
CA PRO A 499 21.44 2.72 8.23
C PRO A 499 19.92 2.92 8.15
N ASP A 500 19.41 4.01 8.73
CA ASP A 500 18.02 4.43 8.65
C ASP A 500 17.62 4.81 7.21
N VAL A 501 18.51 5.52 6.49
CA VAL A 501 18.29 5.88 5.08
C VAL A 501 18.41 4.64 4.19
N ALA A 502 19.40 3.78 4.41
CA ALA A 502 19.55 2.51 3.67
C ALA A 502 18.29 1.63 3.71
N LYS A 503 17.62 1.58 4.86
CA LYS A 503 16.41 0.78 5.04
C LYS A 503 15.23 1.29 4.21
N VAL A 504 15.12 2.62 4.03
CA VAL A 504 14.04 3.25 3.27
C VAL A 504 14.37 3.24 1.77
N TYR A 505 15.65 3.41 1.42
CA TYR A 505 16.12 3.51 0.05
C TYR A 505 17.13 2.40 -0.29
N PRO A 506 16.74 1.12 -0.25
CA PRO A 506 17.65 0.01 -0.49
C PRO A 506 18.17 -0.03 -1.93
N HIS A 507 17.47 0.57 -2.90
CA HIS A 507 17.86 0.58 -4.31
C HIS A 507 18.67 1.82 -4.73
N LEU A 508 18.70 2.88 -3.90
CA LEU A 508 19.43 4.10 -4.18
C LEU A 508 20.91 3.88 -3.87
N TYR A 509 21.77 4.14 -4.85
CA TYR A 509 23.20 3.88 -4.71
C TYR A 509 23.79 4.55 -3.47
N ASN A 510 24.45 3.74 -2.65
CA ASN A 510 25.21 4.18 -1.48
C ASN A 510 24.41 5.00 -0.46
N SER A 511 23.08 4.83 -0.42
CA SER A 511 22.17 5.51 0.53
C SER A 511 22.49 5.24 2.01
N GLY A 512 23.17 4.13 2.32
CA GLY A 512 23.68 3.79 3.64
C GLY A 512 24.94 4.53 4.07
N LYS A 513 25.59 5.27 3.16
CA LYS A 513 26.71 6.18 3.45
C LYS A 513 26.41 7.56 2.84
N SER A 514 25.32 8.16 3.31
CA SER A 514 24.73 9.40 2.78
C SER A 514 24.77 10.57 3.77
N GLY A 515 25.13 10.34 5.04
CA GLY A 515 25.09 11.38 6.07
C GLY A 515 26.13 12.46 5.83
N PHE A 516 25.83 13.71 6.14
CA PHE A 516 26.78 14.82 6.03
C PHE A 516 26.69 15.79 7.20
N SER A 517 27.76 16.57 7.37
CA SER A 517 27.78 17.77 8.21
C SER A 517 28.69 18.81 7.57
N ALA A 518 28.26 20.07 7.58
CA ALA A 518 29.01 21.21 7.07
C ALA A 518 28.90 22.39 8.03
N SER A 519 29.89 23.27 8.02
CA SER A 519 29.93 24.47 8.85
C SER A 519 30.51 25.63 8.07
N PHE A 520 29.85 26.77 8.15
CA PHE A 520 30.15 27.97 7.40
C PHE A 520 30.35 29.15 8.35
N THR A 521 31.22 30.07 7.96
CA THR A 521 31.36 31.40 8.59
C THR A 521 30.76 32.42 7.63
N ILE A 522 29.70 33.09 8.06
CA ILE A 522 28.95 34.06 7.26
C ILE A 522 29.71 35.40 7.31
N PRO A 523 30.15 35.96 6.18
CA PRO A 523 30.80 37.27 6.15
C PRO A 523 29.89 38.36 6.73
N ALA A 524 30.46 39.30 7.50
CA ALA A 524 29.67 40.34 8.19
C ALA A 524 28.79 41.18 7.25
N ASN A 525 29.24 41.42 6.02
CA ASN A 525 28.51 42.16 5.00
C ASN A 525 27.33 41.37 4.37
N GLU A 526 27.19 40.09 4.69
CA GLU A 526 26.15 39.20 4.16
C GLU A 526 25.08 38.84 5.20
N LEU A 527 25.25 39.25 6.47
CA LEU A 527 24.32 38.98 7.59
C LEU A 527 22.94 39.66 7.46
N THR A 528 22.70 40.40 6.38
CA THR A 528 21.42 41.03 6.07
C THR A 528 20.74 40.44 4.84
N ASN A 529 21.44 39.59 4.08
CA ASN A 529 20.89 38.92 2.92
C ASN A 529 20.37 37.55 3.34
N ASP A 530 19.30 37.07 2.71
CA ASP A 530 18.87 35.68 2.89
C ASP A 530 20.02 34.73 2.52
N LEU A 531 20.00 33.51 3.05
CA LEU A 531 20.97 32.48 2.70
C LEU A 531 20.31 31.35 1.92
N GLN A 532 21.10 30.55 1.22
CA GLN A 532 20.61 29.33 0.59
C GLN A 532 21.71 28.28 0.56
N LEU A 533 21.36 27.03 0.83
CA LEU A 533 22.27 25.90 0.78
C LEU A 533 22.05 25.10 -0.51
N VAL A 534 23.17 24.72 -1.14
CA VAL A 534 23.21 23.76 -2.22
C VAL A 534 24.04 22.56 -1.78
N LEU A 535 23.45 21.38 -1.78
CA LEU A 535 24.18 20.13 -1.69
C LEU A 535 24.43 19.61 -3.10
N ARG A 536 25.67 19.25 -3.43
CA ARG A 536 26.08 18.91 -4.79
C ARG A 536 26.83 17.60 -4.86
N PHE A 537 26.47 16.73 -5.79
CA PHE A 537 27.38 15.72 -6.34
C PHE A 537 28.00 16.22 -7.65
N THR A 538 29.31 16.01 -7.85
CA THR A 538 29.99 16.36 -9.10
C THR A 538 31.18 15.43 -9.40
N ASN A 539 31.61 15.41 -10.66
CA ASN A 539 32.83 14.72 -11.10
C ASN A 539 34.10 15.56 -10.97
N ASP A 540 34.00 16.85 -10.62
CA ASP A 540 35.15 17.72 -10.39
C ASP A 540 35.64 17.66 -8.93
N PRO A 541 36.91 17.28 -8.67
CA PRO A 541 37.51 17.30 -7.33
C PRO A 541 37.51 18.66 -6.63
N ASN A 542 37.20 19.75 -7.33
CA ASN A 542 37.07 21.10 -6.78
C ASN A 542 35.62 21.58 -6.60
N GLY A 543 34.62 20.83 -7.08
CA GLY A 543 33.21 21.20 -6.96
C GLY A 543 32.61 22.00 -8.14
N ASN A 544 33.37 22.30 -9.20
CA ASN A 544 32.96 23.16 -10.32
C ASN A 544 32.60 22.38 -11.61
N GLY A 545 32.30 21.08 -11.48
CA GLY A 545 32.05 20.26 -12.65
C GLY A 545 30.82 20.72 -13.44
N ALA A 546 30.84 20.53 -14.75
CA ALA A 546 29.70 20.83 -15.61
C ALA A 546 28.53 19.83 -15.43
N HIS A 547 28.83 18.64 -14.89
CA HIS A 547 27.83 17.61 -14.57
C HIS A 547 27.65 17.58 -13.05
N THR A 548 26.46 18.01 -12.61
CA THR A 548 26.14 18.15 -11.19
C THR A 548 24.75 17.61 -10.88
N THR A 549 24.60 17.10 -9.68
CA THR A 549 23.29 16.82 -9.07
C THR A 549 23.17 17.72 -7.86
N ASP A 550 22.31 18.73 -7.97
CA ASP A 550 22.14 19.77 -6.97
C ASP A 550 20.83 19.63 -6.22
N PHE A 551 20.91 19.75 -4.90
CA PHE A 551 19.79 19.82 -4.00
C PHE A 551 19.76 21.21 -3.35
N TRP A 552 18.70 21.95 -3.62
CA TRP A 552 18.54 23.33 -3.18
C TRP A 552 17.65 23.39 -1.95
N SER A 553 18.10 24.07 -0.90
CA SER A 553 17.21 24.47 0.19
C SER A 553 16.28 25.59 -0.25
N ASP A 554 15.21 25.81 0.51
CA ASP A 554 14.51 27.10 0.48
C ASP A 554 15.46 28.25 0.90
N LYS A 555 15.08 29.48 0.59
CA LYS A 555 15.79 30.65 1.10
C LYS A 555 15.62 30.75 2.61
N LEU A 556 16.73 30.87 3.31
CA LEU A 556 16.83 30.98 4.74
C LEU A 556 16.84 32.46 5.10
N ALA A 557 15.71 32.98 5.58
CA ALA A 557 15.61 34.37 6.00
C ALA A 557 16.62 34.67 7.11
N THR A 558 17.35 35.78 6.99
CA THR A 558 18.31 36.25 8.01
C THR A 558 17.79 37.40 8.85
N ASN A 559 16.62 37.94 8.50
CA ASN A 559 15.82 38.87 9.28
C ASN A 559 14.34 38.46 9.19
N ALA A 560 13.77 38.03 10.31
CA ALA A 560 12.39 37.57 10.40
C ALA A 560 11.74 38.04 11.69
N GLY A 561 10.41 38.18 11.67
CA GLY A 561 9.65 38.55 12.83
C GLY A 561 8.17 38.25 12.69
N SER A 562 7.43 38.46 13.76
CA SER A 562 5.97 38.53 13.76
C SER A 562 5.51 39.44 14.89
N TRP A 563 4.34 40.06 14.67
CA TRP A 563 3.59 40.73 15.72
C TRP A 563 2.46 39.81 16.15
N ASP A 564 2.68 39.07 17.23
CA ASP A 564 1.71 38.12 17.80
C ASP A 564 0.48 38.84 18.38
N LYS A 565 0.68 40.07 18.87
CA LYS A 565 -0.38 40.90 19.44
C LYS A 565 -0.17 42.36 19.05
N VAL A 566 -1.20 42.95 18.46
CA VAL A 566 -1.33 44.40 18.28
C VAL A 566 -2.77 44.76 18.58
N GLN A 567 -3.09 44.91 19.87
CA GLN A 567 -4.47 45.01 20.34
C GLN A 567 -4.69 46.34 21.04
N VAL A 568 -5.71 47.07 20.60
CA VAL A 568 -6.10 48.34 21.20
C VAL A 568 -7.01 48.08 22.41
N ASN A 569 -6.68 48.64 23.57
CA ASN A 569 -7.37 48.47 24.84
C ASN A 569 -7.60 49.84 25.51
N GLY A 570 -8.77 50.44 25.30
CA GLY A 570 -9.18 51.70 25.95
C GLY A 570 -8.33 52.90 25.56
N ASN A 571 -7.34 53.27 26.37
CA ASN A 571 -6.38 54.34 26.06
C ASN A 571 -4.96 53.80 25.76
N SER A 572 -4.83 52.51 25.46
CA SER A 572 -3.53 51.86 25.25
C SER A 572 -3.55 50.87 24.09
N ILE A 573 -2.38 50.48 23.59
CA ILE A 573 -2.19 49.37 22.65
C ILE A 573 -1.22 48.38 23.28
N ASP A 574 -1.65 47.14 23.42
CA ASP A 574 -0.80 46.01 23.78
C ASP A 574 -0.09 45.48 22.54
N LEU A 575 1.23 45.42 22.63
CA LEU A 575 2.13 44.93 21.62
C LEU A 575 2.84 43.69 22.12
N ALA A 576 2.89 42.63 21.31
CA ALA A 576 3.75 41.49 21.53
C ALA A 576 4.17 40.88 20.20
N GLY A 577 5.32 40.25 20.18
CA GLY A 577 5.86 39.64 18.98
C GLY A 577 7.22 39.04 19.19
N TRP A 578 7.89 38.78 18.09
CA TRP A 578 9.28 38.38 18.05
C TRP A 578 9.98 38.98 16.82
N HIS A 579 11.28 39.20 16.94
CA HIS A 579 12.12 39.67 15.85
C HIS A 579 13.51 39.01 16.01
N ALA A 580 13.82 38.10 15.10
CA ALA A 580 15.07 37.35 15.04
C ALA A 580 15.87 37.80 13.80
N ALA A 581 17.14 38.13 13.98
CA ALA A 581 18.01 38.50 12.87
C ALA A 581 19.47 38.13 13.14
N THR A 582 20.20 37.74 12.10
CA THR A 582 21.61 37.29 12.24
C THR A 582 22.57 38.45 12.52
N SER A 583 22.25 39.65 12.04
CA SER A 583 23.07 40.88 12.13
C SER A 583 22.86 41.69 13.42
N VAL A 584 22.51 41.06 14.54
CA VAL A 584 22.19 41.75 15.81
C VAL A 584 23.26 41.65 16.90
N THR A 585 24.33 40.89 16.68
CA THR A 585 25.38 40.63 17.70
C THR A 585 26.06 41.91 18.19
N ASP A 586 26.21 42.90 17.33
CA ASP A 586 26.78 44.23 17.61
C ASP A 586 25.72 45.29 17.97
N LYS A 587 24.45 44.91 18.12
CA LYS A 587 23.30 45.81 18.29
C LYS A 587 22.58 45.57 19.62
N PRO A 588 23.13 46.05 20.76
CA PRO A 588 22.61 45.73 22.09
C PRO A 588 21.31 46.46 22.42
N TYR A 589 20.93 47.49 21.66
CA TYR A 589 19.76 48.32 21.96
C TYR A 589 18.55 47.89 21.14
N GLN A 590 17.39 47.84 21.79
CA GLN A 590 16.12 47.51 21.15
C GLN A 590 15.07 48.62 21.31
N TYR A 591 14.27 48.84 20.28
CA TYR A 591 13.23 49.87 20.26
C TYR A 591 11.93 49.38 19.63
N ILE A 592 10.81 49.86 20.16
CA ILE A 592 9.56 49.97 19.42
C ILE A 592 9.44 51.39 18.88
N ILE A 593 9.13 51.55 17.61
CA ILE A 593 8.90 52.87 16.98
C ILE A 593 7.52 52.89 16.33
N ALA A 594 6.72 53.90 16.65
CA ALA A 594 5.44 54.17 16.03
C ALA A 594 5.60 55.18 14.89
N LEU A 595 5.06 54.84 13.72
CA LEU A 595 5.12 55.62 12.50
C LEU A 595 3.71 56.05 12.08
N ASP A 596 3.59 57.27 11.56
CA ASP A 596 2.36 57.78 10.95
C ASP A 596 2.22 57.20 9.54
N SER A 597 1.40 56.15 9.42
CA SER A 597 1.17 55.45 8.16
C SER A 597 0.54 56.33 7.07
N LEU A 598 -0.07 57.45 7.45
CA LEU A 598 -0.75 58.36 6.52
C LEU A 598 0.17 59.46 5.99
N ASN A 599 1.30 59.72 6.66
CA ASN A 599 2.21 60.83 6.34
C ASN A 599 3.63 60.34 6.05
N GLY A 600 3.74 59.37 5.15
CA GLY A 600 5.04 58.86 4.68
C GLY A 600 5.84 58.14 5.75
N ASN A 601 5.16 57.47 6.69
CA ASN A 601 5.79 56.73 7.80
C ASN A 601 6.69 57.61 8.68
N ARG A 602 6.33 58.89 8.84
CA ARG A 602 7.04 59.79 9.75
C ARG A 602 6.96 59.24 11.18
N GLU A 603 8.08 59.20 11.88
CA GLU A 603 8.11 58.79 13.28
C GLU A 603 7.25 59.69 14.15
N LEU A 604 6.32 59.06 14.87
CA LEU A 604 5.50 59.68 15.91
C LEU A 604 6.22 59.64 17.25
N ARG A 605 6.76 58.46 17.60
CA ARG A 605 7.44 58.23 18.87
C ARG A 605 8.23 56.92 18.85
N ARG A 606 9.22 56.82 19.73
CA ARG A 606 9.94 55.58 20.05
C ARG A 606 9.95 55.26 21.54
N TRP A 607 10.02 53.96 21.85
CA TRP A 607 10.19 53.41 23.19
C TRP A 607 11.37 52.47 23.20
N ARG A 608 12.30 52.67 24.13
CA ARG A 608 13.45 51.79 24.32
C ARG A 608 13.03 50.64 25.24
N ILE A 609 13.26 49.38 24.83
CA ILE A 609 12.68 48.22 25.53
C ILE A 609 13.63 47.52 26.52
N ASP A 610 14.90 47.93 26.60
CA ASP A 610 15.93 47.38 27.52
C ASP A 610 16.06 48.15 28.85
N GLN A 611 15.26 49.21 29.07
CA GLN A 611 15.25 50.02 30.28
C GLN A 611 13.86 49.93 30.92
N HIS A 612 13.80 49.36 32.13
CA HIS A 612 12.67 49.28 33.08
C HIS A 612 11.34 49.97 32.67
N GLY A 613 10.25 49.21 32.69
CA GLY A 613 8.89 49.69 32.44
C GLY A 613 7.94 48.55 32.09
N ASN A 614 6.90 48.84 31.29
CA ASN A 614 5.91 47.86 30.80
C ASN A 614 6.43 46.98 29.64
N TRP A 615 7.75 46.90 29.41
CA TRP A 615 8.35 46.18 28.29
C TRP A 615 9.15 44.97 28.75
N GLN A 616 9.00 43.86 28.04
CA GLN A 616 9.87 42.69 28.08
C GLN A 616 10.61 42.60 26.75
N ALA A 617 11.93 42.56 26.80
CA ALA A 617 12.81 42.39 25.63
C ALA A 617 13.51 41.03 25.70
N SER A 618 13.86 40.50 24.53
CA SER A 618 14.57 39.23 24.38
C SER A 618 13.96 38.07 25.18
N ALA A 619 12.63 37.97 25.18
CA ALA A 619 11.91 36.87 25.81
C ALA A 619 12.16 35.55 25.06
N ALA A 620 12.17 34.45 25.81
CA ALA A 620 12.44 33.13 25.26
C ALA A 620 11.35 32.67 24.28
N ARG A 621 11.75 32.20 23.10
CA ARG A 621 10.89 31.75 22.00
C ARG A 621 11.39 30.45 21.39
N GLY A 622 11.18 29.34 22.10
CA GLY A 622 11.57 28.00 21.62
C GLY A 622 10.84 27.58 20.34
N ASP A 623 9.61 28.06 20.14
CA ASP A 623 8.84 27.90 18.91
C ASP A 623 9.53 28.59 17.71
N VAL A 624 10.02 29.81 17.91
CA VAL A 624 10.77 30.55 16.88
C VAL A 624 12.12 29.91 16.62
N GLN A 625 12.82 29.44 17.65
CA GLN A 625 14.08 28.69 17.48
C GLN A 625 13.89 27.41 16.66
N HIS A 626 12.76 26.72 16.84
CA HIS A 626 12.46 25.53 16.04
C HIS A 626 12.15 25.86 14.57
N ALA A 627 11.49 27.00 14.31
CA ALA A 627 11.15 27.45 12.96
C ALA A 627 12.31 28.11 12.21
N PHE A 628 13.19 28.82 12.92
CA PHE A 628 14.34 29.56 12.37
C PHE A 628 15.66 29.18 13.08
N PRO A 629 16.03 27.89 13.11
CA PRO A 629 17.22 27.42 13.84
C PRO A 629 18.55 27.95 13.28
N TRP A 630 18.54 28.46 12.04
CA TRP A 630 19.68 29.11 11.39
C TRP A 630 19.87 30.58 11.80
N ILE A 631 18.97 31.17 12.60
CA ILE A 631 19.15 32.51 13.18
C ILE A 631 19.52 32.37 14.65
N TRP A 632 20.71 32.84 15.03
CA TRP A 632 21.28 32.58 16.37
C TRP A 632 20.42 33.12 17.53
N ASN A 633 19.80 34.30 17.39
CA ASN A 633 19.01 34.92 18.45
C ASN A 633 17.53 34.51 18.42
N SER A 634 17.12 33.60 17.52
CA SER A 634 15.72 33.16 17.35
C SER A 634 15.10 32.70 18.67
N GLY A 635 15.85 31.97 19.50
CA GLY A 635 15.39 31.51 20.82
C GLY A 635 15.22 32.62 21.88
N GLN A 636 15.72 33.82 21.65
CA GLN A 636 15.64 34.99 22.55
C GLN A 636 15.14 36.23 21.80
N SER A 637 14.19 36.03 20.89
CA SER A 637 13.71 37.06 19.95
C SER A 637 12.43 37.77 20.39
N GLY A 638 11.79 37.31 21.47
CA GLY A 638 10.48 37.80 21.89
C GLY A 638 10.51 39.21 22.47
N PHE A 639 9.45 39.97 22.21
CA PHE A 639 9.21 41.26 22.86
C PHE A 639 7.73 41.42 23.22
N SER A 640 7.44 42.16 24.29
CA SER A 640 6.06 42.53 24.63
C SER A 640 5.99 43.80 25.48
N GLY A 641 4.88 44.52 25.41
CA GLY A 641 4.60 45.66 26.27
C GLY A 641 3.40 46.48 25.80
N THR A 642 3.18 47.62 26.46
CA THR A 642 1.99 48.45 26.22
C THR A 642 2.40 49.89 25.92
N VAL A 643 1.78 50.51 24.92
CA VAL A 643 1.92 51.95 24.59
C VAL A 643 0.62 52.70 24.88
N ASP A 644 0.73 53.95 25.34
CA ASP A 644 -0.42 54.83 25.58
C ASP A 644 -0.80 55.59 24.30
N LEU A 645 -2.09 55.55 23.95
CA LEU A 645 -2.70 56.16 22.76
C LEU A 645 -2.68 57.69 22.76
N SER A 646 -2.67 58.33 23.93
CA SER A 646 -2.59 59.79 24.05
C SER A 646 -1.35 60.36 23.34
N ASN A 647 -0.32 59.52 23.17
CA ASN A 647 0.93 59.88 22.51
C ASN A 647 0.93 59.65 20.99
N LEU A 648 -0.15 59.11 20.41
CA LEU A 648 -0.22 58.66 19.01
C LEU A 648 -1.13 59.52 18.12
N ASN A 649 -1.61 60.65 18.64
CA ASN A 649 -2.36 61.67 17.90
C ASN A 649 -3.55 61.12 17.09
N HIS A 650 -4.15 60.02 17.57
CA HIS A 650 -5.32 59.29 17.03
C HIS A 650 -5.34 59.27 15.48
N ARG A 651 -4.69 58.28 14.84
CA ARG A 651 -4.71 58.09 13.37
C ARG A 651 -4.57 56.60 13.01
N LEU A 652 -3.77 56.29 11.99
CA LEU A 652 -3.33 54.97 11.58
C LEU A 652 -1.83 54.84 11.87
N VAL A 653 -1.43 53.86 12.67
CA VAL A 653 -0.05 53.73 13.19
C VAL A 653 0.57 52.41 12.75
N THR A 654 1.77 52.44 12.20
CA THR A 654 2.59 51.24 12.01
C THR A 654 3.63 51.18 13.11
N PHE A 655 3.77 50.04 13.76
CA PHE A 655 4.85 49.81 14.71
C PHE A 655 6.01 49.09 14.02
N LEU A 656 7.23 49.33 14.47
CA LEU A 656 8.38 48.49 14.14
C LEU A 656 9.16 48.12 15.40
N HIS A 657 9.78 46.95 15.37
CA HIS A 657 10.78 46.52 16.33
C HIS A 657 12.16 46.69 15.70
N ARG A 658 13.07 47.38 16.39
CA ARG A 658 14.41 47.71 15.92
C ARG A 658 15.48 47.14 16.85
N TYR A 659 16.50 46.50 16.29
CA TYR A 659 17.82 46.33 16.93
C TYR A 659 18.77 47.42 16.42
N THR A 660 19.62 47.99 17.28
CA THR A 660 20.58 49.03 16.88
C THR A 660 21.82 49.10 17.78
N ASP A 661 22.92 49.60 17.19
CA ASP A 661 24.22 49.83 17.85
C ASP A 661 24.28 51.18 18.59
N ASP A 662 23.32 52.09 18.35
CA ASP A 662 23.27 53.41 18.96
C ASP A 662 22.32 53.45 20.17
N LYS A 663 22.82 54.03 21.27
CA LYS A 663 22.09 54.23 22.52
C LYS A 663 20.83 55.10 22.35
N ASN A 664 20.73 55.88 21.27
CA ASN A 664 19.57 56.71 20.94
C ASN A 664 18.70 56.11 19.81
N GLY A 665 19.14 55.02 19.19
CA GLY A 665 18.41 54.30 18.15
C GLY A 665 18.54 54.83 16.71
N ASN A 666 19.54 55.68 16.44
CA ASN A 666 19.77 56.33 15.14
C ASN A 666 21.01 55.81 14.39
N GLY A 667 21.69 54.79 14.92
CA GLY A 667 22.90 54.19 14.32
C GLY A 667 22.58 53.19 13.23
N ASN A 668 23.39 52.14 13.10
CA ASN A 668 23.05 51.01 12.25
C ASN A 668 21.94 50.20 12.93
N TYR A 669 20.98 49.73 12.14
CA TYR A 669 19.80 49.05 12.68
C TYR A 669 19.27 47.94 11.79
N VAL A 670 18.48 47.06 12.41
CA VAL A 670 17.67 46.04 11.75
C VAL A 670 16.24 46.20 12.24
N ASP A 671 15.30 46.35 11.31
CA ASP A 671 13.89 46.64 11.60
C ASP A 671 12.97 45.50 11.16
N PHE A 672 11.88 45.34 11.90
CA PHE A 672 10.75 44.50 11.53
C PHE A 672 9.43 45.22 11.79
N TYR A 673 8.59 45.37 10.76
CA TYR A 673 7.40 46.22 10.76
C TYR A 673 6.12 45.43 11.07
N SER A 674 5.15 46.06 11.72
CA SER A 674 3.79 45.57 11.89
C SER A 674 2.93 45.96 10.68
N SER A 675 1.74 45.36 10.59
CA SER A 675 0.67 45.97 9.79
C SER A 675 0.19 47.28 10.43
N PRO A 676 -0.36 48.24 9.66
CA PRO A 676 -0.97 49.45 10.21
C PRO A 676 -2.15 49.16 11.14
N VAL A 677 -2.31 49.97 12.20
CA VAL A 677 -3.30 49.82 13.27
C VAL A 677 -4.17 51.06 13.34
N ASP A 678 -5.49 50.89 13.34
CA ASP A 678 -6.43 52.00 13.61
C ASP A 678 -6.46 52.32 15.10
N ALA A 679 -6.00 53.51 15.47
CA ALA A 679 -5.97 53.98 16.85
C ALA A 679 -7.30 54.62 17.32
N HIS A 680 -8.35 54.65 16.48
CA HIS A 680 -9.66 55.28 16.79
C HIS A 680 -10.77 54.32 17.25
N PHE A 681 -10.54 53.01 17.31
CA PHE A 681 -11.59 52.03 17.64
C PHE A 681 -12.81 52.07 16.70
N LEU A 682 -12.65 52.54 15.44
CA LEU A 682 -13.80 52.67 14.55
C LEU A 682 -14.40 51.30 14.23
N SER A 683 -13.55 50.30 14.01
CA SER A 683 -13.99 48.92 13.78
C SER A 683 -14.91 48.40 14.89
N ASP A 684 -14.47 48.48 16.16
CA ASP A 684 -15.22 47.94 17.29
C ASP A 684 -16.55 48.68 17.51
N ARG A 685 -16.54 50.02 17.43
CA ARG A 685 -17.75 50.84 17.60
C ARG A 685 -18.76 50.56 16.50
N LEU A 686 -18.32 50.52 15.24
CA LEU A 686 -19.18 50.24 14.09
C LEU A 686 -19.75 48.83 14.19
N GLN A 687 -18.91 47.82 14.43
CA GLN A 687 -19.34 46.43 14.56
C GLN A 687 -20.34 46.26 15.71
N GLN A 688 -20.09 46.86 16.87
CA GLN A 688 -21.01 46.81 18.00
C GLN A 688 -22.37 47.45 17.69
N ALA A 689 -22.37 48.62 17.05
CA ALA A 689 -23.62 49.30 16.68
C ALA A 689 -24.39 48.52 15.61
N TRP A 690 -23.70 48.02 14.59
CA TRP A 690 -24.31 47.22 13.52
C TRP A 690 -24.81 45.87 14.01
N SER A 691 -24.06 45.16 14.85
CA SER A 691 -24.48 43.86 15.39
C SER A 691 -25.78 43.98 16.17
N ASN A 692 -25.94 45.05 16.96
CA ASN A 692 -27.16 45.32 17.73
C ASN A 692 -28.39 45.55 16.84
N ILE A 693 -28.21 46.17 15.66
CA ILE A 693 -29.31 46.41 14.72
C ILE A 693 -29.59 45.15 13.89
N ILE A 694 -28.54 44.56 13.33
CA ILE A 694 -28.62 43.45 12.37
C ILE A 694 -29.12 42.17 13.04
N ASN A 695 -28.53 41.79 14.18
CA ASN A 695 -28.85 40.51 14.82
C ASN A 695 -30.27 40.49 15.40
N ASN A 696 -30.82 41.66 15.74
CA ASN A 696 -32.20 41.80 16.21
C ASN A 696 -33.23 41.94 15.08
N SER A 697 -32.79 42.05 13.83
CA SER A 697 -33.68 42.31 12.69
C SER A 697 -34.39 41.07 12.15
N GLY A 698 -33.88 39.86 12.43
CA GLY A 698 -34.37 38.60 11.86
C GLY A 698 -34.17 38.45 10.34
N ARG A 699 -33.47 39.39 9.69
CA ARG A 699 -33.25 39.45 8.23
C ARG A 699 -31.79 39.18 7.91
N ARG A 700 -31.49 38.82 6.66
CA ARG A 700 -30.11 38.70 6.20
C ARG A 700 -29.61 40.09 5.81
N VAL A 701 -28.47 40.50 6.37
CA VAL A 701 -27.92 41.84 6.16
C VAL A 701 -26.41 41.79 5.99
N SER A 702 -25.91 42.61 5.08
CA SER A 702 -24.49 42.94 4.96
C SER A 702 -24.33 44.45 4.86
N ILE A 703 -23.43 45.00 5.67
CA ILE A 703 -23.01 46.41 5.62
C ILE A 703 -21.50 46.47 5.50
N ALA A 704 -21.01 47.41 4.70
CA ALA A 704 -19.61 47.78 4.65
C ALA A 704 -19.45 49.28 4.46
N VAL A 705 -18.41 49.85 5.06
CA VAL A 705 -18.00 51.25 4.86
C VAL A 705 -16.50 51.35 4.61
N GLN A 706 -16.08 52.30 3.78
CA GLN A 706 -14.66 52.63 3.61
C GLN A 706 -14.41 54.07 4.01
N SER A 707 -13.50 54.27 4.96
CA SER A 707 -13.07 55.61 5.38
C SER A 707 -12.24 56.28 4.29
N GLN A 708 -12.59 57.50 3.89
CA GLN A 708 -11.75 58.30 2.98
C GLN A 708 -10.41 58.67 3.62
N GLN A 709 -10.39 58.86 4.95
CA GLN A 709 -9.21 59.33 5.67
C GLN A 709 -8.14 58.25 5.81
N THR A 710 -8.54 57.02 6.13
CA THR A 710 -7.61 55.92 6.41
C THR A 710 -7.54 54.89 5.30
N GLY A 711 -8.50 54.89 4.37
CA GLY A 711 -8.66 53.86 3.34
C GLY A 711 -9.18 52.51 3.88
N LEU A 712 -9.31 52.35 5.20
CA LEU A 712 -9.75 51.12 5.85
C LEU A 712 -11.22 50.83 5.54
N VAL A 713 -11.50 49.54 5.37
CA VAL A 713 -12.85 48.98 5.20
C VAL A 713 -13.29 48.35 6.51
N TYR A 714 -14.47 48.72 6.98
CA TYR A 714 -15.16 48.06 8.10
C TYR A 714 -16.42 47.41 7.57
N SER A 715 -16.69 46.16 7.93
CA SER A 715 -17.85 45.42 7.47
C SER A 715 -18.45 44.56 8.56
N TYR A 716 -19.73 44.26 8.42
CA TYR A 716 -20.43 43.32 9.28
C TYR A 716 -21.54 42.62 8.50
N THR A 717 -21.72 41.33 8.74
CA THR A 717 -22.84 40.54 8.22
C THR A 717 -23.22 39.46 9.22
N ASN A 718 -24.52 39.16 9.30
CA ASN A 718 -25.02 38.00 10.04
C ASN A 718 -25.12 36.72 9.18
N VAL A 719 -24.68 36.78 7.92
CA VAL A 719 -24.65 35.65 6.98
C VAL A 719 -23.33 35.57 6.21
N PRO A 720 -22.22 35.17 6.87
CA PRO A 720 -20.92 35.04 6.21
C PRO A 720 -20.96 34.12 4.98
N GLY A 721 -20.35 34.55 3.88
CA GLY A 721 -20.31 33.79 2.61
C GLY A 721 -21.57 33.91 1.74
N TYR A 722 -22.64 34.57 2.23
CA TYR A 722 -23.85 34.80 1.44
C TYR A 722 -23.69 36.00 0.50
N ARG A 723 -24.20 35.87 -0.74
CA ARG A 723 -24.22 36.93 -1.75
C ARG A 723 -25.64 37.43 -1.95
N PHE A 724 -25.80 38.74 -1.99
CA PHE A 724 -27.10 39.41 -2.10
C PHE A 724 -27.38 39.84 -3.53
N ASP A 725 -28.62 39.68 -3.97
CA ASP A 725 -29.07 40.22 -5.26
C ASP A 725 -28.96 41.74 -5.27
N MET A 726 -28.40 42.28 -6.35
CA MET A 726 -28.09 43.69 -6.44
C MET A 726 -29.32 44.56 -6.63
N ALA A 727 -30.40 44.01 -7.18
CA ALA A 727 -31.52 44.80 -7.67
C ALA A 727 -31.01 45.96 -8.54
N SER A 728 -31.57 47.15 -8.37
CA SER A 728 -31.15 48.35 -9.11
C SER A 728 -29.80 48.95 -8.69
N THR A 729 -29.05 48.37 -7.74
CA THR A 729 -27.68 48.84 -7.44
C THR A 729 -26.69 48.46 -8.54
N VAL A 730 -26.97 47.40 -9.32
CA VAL A 730 -26.13 46.97 -10.47
C VAL A 730 -26.03 48.02 -11.56
N LYS A 731 -26.98 48.97 -11.60
CA LYS A 731 -26.98 50.10 -12.54
C LYS A 731 -25.71 50.97 -12.40
N VAL A 732 -25.08 50.99 -11.22
CA VAL A 732 -23.78 51.68 -11.03
C VAL A 732 -22.65 50.91 -11.73
N SER A 733 -22.68 49.57 -11.68
CA SER A 733 -21.76 48.71 -12.46
C SER A 733 -21.96 48.90 -13.96
N VAL A 734 -23.21 48.92 -14.44
CA VAL A 734 -23.54 49.15 -15.86
C VAL A 734 -23.00 50.50 -16.34
N LEU A 735 -23.26 51.57 -15.58
CA LEU A 735 -22.76 52.90 -15.94
C LEU A 735 -21.23 52.97 -15.92
N SER A 736 -20.59 52.35 -14.93
CA SER A 736 -19.12 52.36 -14.81
C SER A 736 -18.46 51.62 -15.96
N GLN A 737 -18.98 50.45 -16.34
CA GLN A 737 -18.50 49.70 -17.50
C GLN A 737 -18.74 50.49 -18.80
N LEU A 738 -19.92 51.11 -18.98
CA LEU A 738 -20.22 51.93 -20.16
C LEU A 738 -19.22 53.08 -20.31
N LEU A 739 -18.93 53.78 -19.22
CA LEU A 739 -17.97 54.89 -19.22
C LEU A 739 -16.52 54.42 -19.41
N HIS A 740 -16.19 53.21 -18.96
CA HIS A 740 -14.88 52.60 -19.21
C HIS A 740 -14.68 52.33 -20.70
N ILE A 741 -15.62 51.63 -21.35
CA ILE A 741 -15.49 51.24 -22.77
C ILE A 741 -15.56 52.42 -23.75
N THR A 742 -16.27 53.49 -23.38
CA THR A 742 -16.38 54.72 -24.18
C THR A 742 -15.27 55.73 -23.88
N GLY A 743 -14.40 55.45 -22.91
CA GLY A 743 -13.40 56.41 -22.42
C GLY A 743 -14.03 57.70 -21.87
N GLY A 744 -15.28 57.63 -21.38
CA GLY A 744 -16.06 58.76 -20.87
C GLY A 744 -16.79 59.59 -21.94
N ASN A 745 -16.71 59.22 -23.22
CA ASN A 745 -17.36 59.93 -24.32
C ASN A 745 -18.71 59.32 -24.65
N LEU A 746 -19.75 59.69 -23.90
CA LEU A 746 -21.12 59.26 -24.18
C LEU A 746 -21.79 60.19 -25.19
N ASP A 747 -22.49 59.63 -26.17
CA ASP A 747 -23.36 60.39 -27.07
C ASP A 747 -24.68 60.83 -26.40
N GLY A 748 -25.50 61.60 -27.12
CA GLY A 748 -26.76 62.13 -26.55
C GLY A 748 -27.76 61.04 -26.12
N THR A 749 -27.77 59.89 -26.80
CA THR A 749 -28.66 58.76 -26.48
C THR A 749 -28.17 58.04 -25.24
N GLU A 750 -26.87 57.71 -25.20
CA GLU A 750 -26.21 57.06 -24.06
C GLU A 750 -26.35 57.91 -22.80
N GLN A 751 -26.16 59.23 -22.89
CA GLN A 751 -26.35 60.16 -21.78
C GLN A 751 -27.79 60.17 -21.27
N ALA A 752 -28.78 60.15 -22.17
CA ALA A 752 -30.20 60.12 -21.78
C ALA A 752 -30.56 58.81 -21.07
N LEU A 753 -30.12 57.67 -21.61
CA LEU A 753 -30.31 56.34 -21.00
C LEU A 753 -29.62 56.24 -19.64
N ALA A 754 -28.36 56.67 -19.55
CA ALA A 754 -27.59 56.66 -18.30
C ALA A 754 -28.23 57.53 -17.22
N SER A 755 -28.68 58.74 -17.58
CA SER A 755 -29.37 59.66 -16.68
C SER A 755 -30.68 59.05 -16.16
N ASN A 756 -31.52 58.50 -17.03
CA ASN A 756 -32.78 57.86 -16.64
C ASN A 756 -32.55 56.63 -15.76
N MET A 757 -31.59 55.78 -16.14
CA MET A 757 -31.20 54.59 -15.38
C MET A 757 -30.75 54.95 -13.96
N ILE A 758 -29.89 55.94 -13.77
CA ILE A 758 -29.38 56.28 -12.42
C ILE A 758 -30.38 57.12 -11.62
N ARG A 759 -30.91 58.22 -12.19
CA ARG A 759 -31.71 59.20 -11.44
C ARG A 759 -33.12 58.73 -11.13
N ASN A 760 -33.74 57.99 -12.06
CA ASN A 760 -35.11 57.51 -11.96
C ASN A 760 -35.19 56.00 -11.73
N SER A 761 -34.06 55.29 -11.76
CA SER A 761 -34.00 53.83 -11.66
C SER A 761 -34.76 53.13 -12.80
N ASP A 762 -34.79 53.72 -14.00
CA ASP A 762 -35.52 53.19 -15.15
C ASP A 762 -34.98 51.84 -15.64
N ASN A 763 -35.85 50.83 -15.78
CA ASN A 763 -35.45 49.46 -16.12
C ASN A 763 -35.20 49.27 -17.62
N ASP A 764 -35.99 49.92 -18.48
CA ASP A 764 -35.85 49.79 -19.93
C ASP A 764 -34.54 50.41 -20.42
N SER A 765 -34.17 51.57 -19.86
CA SER A 765 -32.86 52.19 -20.08
C SER A 765 -31.72 51.30 -19.60
N THR A 766 -31.93 50.55 -18.52
CA THR A 766 -30.92 49.62 -17.98
C THR A 766 -30.73 48.42 -18.87
N SER A 767 -31.81 47.74 -19.26
CA SER A 767 -31.72 46.60 -20.18
C SER A 767 -31.11 47.03 -21.51
N THR A 768 -31.46 48.21 -22.01
CA THR A 768 -30.86 48.75 -23.24
C THR A 768 -29.34 48.90 -23.12
N LEU A 769 -28.86 49.55 -22.06
CA LEU A 769 -27.41 49.75 -21.84
C LEU A 769 -26.69 48.41 -21.54
N PHE A 770 -27.31 47.55 -20.75
CA PHE A 770 -26.78 46.24 -20.37
C PHE A 770 -26.63 45.33 -21.60
N ASP A 771 -27.71 45.11 -22.35
CA ASP A 771 -27.74 44.14 -23.45
C ASP A 771 -26.97 44.63 -24.68
N TYR A 772 -27.11 45.91 -25.04
CA TYR A 772 -26.63 46.40 -26.34
C TYR A 772 -25.32 47.21 -26.28
N TYR A 773 -24.98 47.83 -25.15
CA TYR A 773 -23.81 48.72 -25.08
C TYR A 773 -22.62 48.08 -24.36
N ILE A 774 -22.85 47.34 -23.28
CA ILE A 774 -21.75 46.74 -22.51
C ILE A 774 -21.55 45.25 -22.74
N GLY A 775 -22.38 44.61 -23.58
CA GLY A 775 -22.27 43.19 -23.91
C GLY A 775 -22.79 42.26 -22.81
N GLY A 776 -23.81 42.69 -22.06
CA GLY A 776 -24.49 41.90 -21.03
C GLY A 776 -23.60 41.52 -19.86
N THR A 777 -23.70 40.25 -19.44
CA THR A 777 -22.93 39.68 -18.32
C THR A 777 -21.42 39.78 -18.54
N GLY A 778 -20.95 39.67 -19.78
CA GLY A 778 -19.52 39.80 -20.12
C GLY A 778 -18.94 41.15 -19.71
N GLY A 779 -19.66 42.25 -19.96
CA GLY A 779 -19.22 43.59 -19.57
C GLY A 779 -19.14 43.78 -18.06
N ILE A 780 -20.14 43.32 -17.32
CA ILE A 780 -20.10 43.38 -15.85
C ILE A 780 -18.98 42.48 -15.29
N GLY A 781 -18.76 41.30 -15.88
CA GLY A 781 -17.67 40.40 -15.48
C GLY A 781 -16.29 41.03 -15.68
N GLN A 782 -16.09 41.80 -16.74
CA GLN A 782 -14.85 42.56 -16.98
C GLN A 782 -14.61 43.62 -15.90
N LEU A 783 -15.64 44.41 -15.54
CA LEU A 783 -15.57 45.36 -14.43
C LEU A 783 -15.18 44.66 -13.12
N TYR A 784 -15.85 43.56 -12.78
CA TYR A 784 -15.60 42.85 -11.53
C TYR A 784 -14.19 42.28 -11.48
N SER A 785 -13.70 41.71 -12.58
CA SER A 785 -12.31 41.25 -12.68
C SER A 785 -11.32 42.42 -12.53
N ALA A 786 -11.55 43.53 -13.23
CA ALA A 786 -10.66 44.69 -13.22
C ALA A 786 -10.56 45.36 -11.84
N LEU A 787 -11.66 45.38 -11.08
CA LEU A 787 -11.71 45.97 -9.74
C LEU A 787 -11.47 44.95 -8.62
N GLY A 788 -11.22 43.67 -8.95
CA GLY A 788 -10.99 42.59 -7.99
C GLY A 788 -12.22 42.25 -7.13
N MET A 789 -13.44 42.41 -7.65
CA MET A 789 -14.71 42.08 -7.00
C MET A 789 -15.01 40.58 -7.09
N ASN A 790 -14.17 39.77 -6.43
CA ASN A 790 -14.16 38.30 -6.54
C ASN A 790 -15.36 37.60 -5.89
N GLU A 791 -16.12 38.32 -5.05
CA GLU A 791 -17.34 37.84 -4.40
C GLU A 791 -18.62 38.35 -5.09
N SER A 792 -18.49 38.99 -6.26
CA SER A 792 -19.61 39.36 -7.12
C SER A 792 -19.73 38.39 -8.31
N SER A 793 -20.96 38.11 -8.73
CA SER A 793 -21.26 37.24 -9.88
C SER A 793 -22.34 37.81 -10.77
N THR A 794 -22.21 37.61 -12.06
CA THR A 794 -23.09 38.15 -13.11
C THR A 794 -24.33 37.28 -13.32
N ASN A 795 -25.44 37.91 -13.73
CA ASN A 795 -26.67 37.23 -14.11
C ASN A 795 -27.30 37.94 -15.32
N ASP A 796 -27.85 37.17 -16.27
CA ASP A 796 -28.53 37.72 -17.44
C ASP A 796 -29.77 38.53 -17.04
N ALA A 797 -30.48 38.10 -16.00
CA ALA A 797 -31.41 38.96 -15.29
C ALA A 797 -30.59 39.92 -14.42
N TRP A 798 -30.19 41.07 -14.97
CA TRP A 798 -29.22 41.98 -14.35
C TRP A 798 -29.51 42.30 -12.87
N GLY A 799 -30.77 42.37 -12.46
CA GLY A 799 -31.17 42.63 -11.06
C GLY A 799 -30.84 41.51 -10.07
N LEU A 800 -30.65 40.28 -10.56
CA LEU A 800 -30.22 39.09 -9.82
C LEU A 800 -28.69 38.84 -9.94
N THR A 801 -27.95 39.83 -10.43
CA THR A 801 -26.49 39.88 -10.24
C THR A 801 -26.25 39.89 -8.73
N ALA A 802 -25.39 39.01 -8.23
CA ALA A 802 -25.17 38.85 -6.80
C ALA A 802 -23.85 39.49 -6.35
N THR A 803 -23.80 40.02 -5.13
CA THR A 803 -22.62 40.72 -4.59
C THR A 803 -22.52 40.61 -3.07
N THR A 804 -21.41 41.08 -2.51
CA THR A 804 -21.29 41.45 -1.09
C THR A 804 -21.21 42.97 -0.93
N ALA A 805 -21.51 43.49 0.27
CA ALA A 805 -21.33 44.91 0.56
C ALA A 805 -19.86 45.34 0.42
N ALA A 806 -18.91 44.49 0.84
CA ALA A 806 -17.49 44.76 0.76
C ALA A 806 -16.98 44.91 -0.69
N ASP A 807 -17.46 44.08 -1.62
CA ASP A 807 -17.10 44.21 -3.03
C ASP A 807 -17.63 45.49 -3.66
N GLN A 808 -18.83 45.92 -3.27
CA GLN A 808 -19.41 47.15 -3.79
C GLN A 808 -18.64 48.40 -3.34
N LEU A 809 -17.91 48.32 -2.21
CA LEU A 809 -16.97 49.38 -1.86
C LEU A 809 -15.80 49.49 -2.83
N LYS A 810 -15.40 48.44 -3.55
CA LYS A 810 -14.33 48.52 -4.57
C LYS A 810 -14.75 49.39 -5.75
N LEU A 811 -16.00 49.21 -6.20
CA LEU A 811 -16.61 50.07 -7.20
C LEU A 811 -16.77 51.51 -6.69
N LEU A 812 -17.22 51.70 -5.46
CA LEU A 812 -17.35 53.03 -4.87
C LEU A 812 -15.98 53.69 -4.61
N ASN A 813 -14.94 52.92 -4.30
CA ASN A 813 -13.57 53.39 -4.16
C ASN A 813 -13.06 53.96 -5.48
N GLU A 814 -13.25 53.21 -6.58
CA GLU A 814 -12.96 53.65 -7.95
C GLU A 814 -13.67 54.97 -8.29
N ILE A 815 -14.92 55.15 -7.85
CA ILE A 815 -15.70 56.34 -8.16
C ILE A 815 -15.33 57.53 -7.26
N TYR A 816 -15.15 57.34 -5.95
CA TYR A 816 -15.12 58.42 -4.96
C TYR A 816 -13.77 58.66 -4.29
N LEU A 817 -12.99 57.61 -4.02
CA LEU A 817 -11.85 57.70 -3.10
C LEU A 817 -10.49 57.55 -3.79
N ASN A 818 -10.42 56.88 -4.94
CA ASN A 818 -9.17 56.61 -5.65
C ASN A 818 -9.12 57.31 -7.03
N PRO A 819 -8.78 58.61 -7.10
CA PRO A 819 -8.79 59.37 -8.34
C PRO A 819 -7.62 59.03 -9.30
N ARG A 820 -6.72 58.11 -8.94
CA ARG A 820 -5.49 57.82 -9.71
C ARG A 820 -5.50 56.48 -10.43
N THR A 821 -6.63 55.79 -10.46
CA THR A 821 -6.78 54.55 -11.24
C THR A 821 -6.90 54.86 -12.73
N ASN A 822 -6.58 53.87 -13.56
CA ASN A 822 -6.70 53.93 -15.02
C ASN A 822 -8.01 53.31 -15.53
N TYR A 823 -8.88 52.83 -14.65
CA TYR A 823 -10.12 52.17 -15.05
C TYR A 823 -11.19 53.20 -15.45
N LEU A 824 -11.54 54.15 -14.58
CA LEU A 824 -12.28 55.35 -14.96
C LEU A 824 -11.35 56.56 -15.03
N ASN A 825 -11.64 57.48 -15.95
CA ASN A 825 -11.03 58.82 -15.94
C ASN A 825 -11.82 59.78 -15.04
N ASP A 826 -11.25 60.96 -14.75
CA ASP A 826 -11.87 61.93 -13.85
C ASP A 826 -13.21 62.47 -14.36
N GLN A 827 -13.39 62.59 -15.68
CA GLN A 827 -14.65 63.01 -16.29
C GLN A 827 -15.74 61.97 -16.04
N SER A 828 -15.46 60.69 -16.25
CA SER A 828 -16.36 59.58 -15.96
C SER A 828 -16.74 59.53 -14.49
N ARG A 829 -15.76 59.65 -13.58
CA ARG A 829 -16.02 59.73 -12.13
C ARG A 829 -16.96 60.88 -11.80
N ASN A 830 -16.69 62.08 -12.32
CA ASN A 830 -17.52 63.27 -12.07
C ASN A 830 -18.93 63.13 -12.65
N TYR A 831 -19.08 62.47 -13.79
CA TYR A 831 -20.38 62.20 -14.39
C TYR A 831 -21.22 61.23 -13.53
N ILE A 832 -20.63 60.12 -13.06
CA ILE A 832 -21.30 59.19 -12.15
C ILE A 832 -21.73 59.91 -10.86
N ARG A 833 -20.81 60.67 -10.24
CA ARG A 833 -21.09 61.47 -9.04
C ARG A 833 -22.24 62.45 -9.29
N SER A 834 -22.23 63.17 -10.42
CA SER A 834 -23.31 64.08 -10.77
C SER A 834 -24.66 63.38 -10.81
N LEU A 835 -24.77 62.22 -11.48
CA LEU A 835 -26.01 61.47 -11.57
C LEU A 835 -26.48 60.92 -10.21
N MET A 836 -25.58 60.31 -9.43
CA MET A 836 -25.90 59.77 -8.10
C MET A 836 -26.24 60.86 -7.06
N GLY A 837 -25.75 62.09 -7.25
CA GLY A 837 -26.06 63.25 -6.41
C GLY A 837 -27.33 64.01 -6.82
N SER A 838 -27.93 63.68 -7.95
CA SER A 838 -29.10 64.38 -8.53
C SER A 838 -30.28 63.46 -8.81
N ILE A 839 -30.41 62.40 -8.02
CA ILE A 839 -31.52 61.45 -8.09
C ILE A 839 -32.88 62.11 -7.81
N ASN A 840 -33.94 61.50 -8.36
CA ASN A 840 -35.32 61.93 -8.15
C ASN A 840 -35.64 61.99 -6.64
N PRO A 841 -36.38 63.02 -6.14
CA PRO A 841 -36.75 63.11 -4.73
C PRO A 841 -37.35 61.83 -4.12
N SER A 842 -38.13 61.05 -4.88
CA SER A 842 -38.70 59.78 -4.41
C SER A 842 -37.66 58.68 -4.14
N GLN A 843 -36.45 58.83 -4.66
CA GLN A 843 -35.33 57.89 -4.50
C GLN A 843 -34.43 58.25 -3.30
N ARG A 844 -34.72 59.35 -2.56
CA ARG A 844 -33.84 59.87 -1.49
C ARG A 844 -34.08 59.19 -0.14
N TRP A 845 -33.83 57.89 -0.09
CA TRP A 845 -33.91 57.06 1.13
C TRP A 845 -32.69 56.13 1.22
N GLY A 846 -32.57 55.39 2.33
CA GLY A 846 -31.50 54.41 2.51
C GLY A 846 -30.26 55.02 3.17
N ILE A 847 -29.08 54.88 2.55
CA ILE A 847 -27.81 55.40 3.10
C ILE A 847 -27.77 56.92 3.29
N SER A 848 -28.68 57.66 2.64
CA SER A 848 -28.82 59.10 2.81
C SER A 848 -29.38 59.50 4.19
N ALA A 849 -29.99 58.58 4.94
CA ALA A 849 -30.58 58.88 6.24
C ALA A 849 -29.53 59.42 7.22
N GLY A 850 -29.91 60.49 7.92
CA GLY A 850 -29.03 61.23 8.81
C GLY A 850 -28.08 62.20 8.11
N SER A 851 -28.05 62.29 6.77
CA SER A 851 -27.18 63.21 6.02
C SER A 851 -27.90 64.23 5.14
N GLY A 852 -27.41 65.48 5.19
CA GLY A 852 -27.87 66.57 4.32
C GLY A 852 -27.18 66.61 2.95
N ASN A 853 -26.07 65.87 2.79
CA ASN A 853 -25.37 65.71 1.51
C ASN A 853 -25.03 64.22 1.32
N PHE A 854 -25.28 63.71 0.12
CA PHE A 854 -25.14 62.29 -0.21
C PHE A 854 -25.11 62.06 -1.71
N TYR A 855 -24.52 60.94 -2.11
CA TYR A 855 -24.58 60.38 -3.45
C TYR A 855 -25.06 58.95 -3.30
N VAL A 856 -26.21 58.60 -3.89
CA VAL A 856 -26.86 57.32 -3.57
C VAL A 856 -27.44 56.64 -4.80
N LYS A 857 -27.35 55.32 -4.82
CA LYS A 857 -28.18 54.46 -5.67
C LYS A 857 -28.85 53.40 -4.82
N ASN A 858 -30.16 53.31 -4.96
CA ASN A 858 -30.99 52.31 -4.28
C ASN A 858 -31.37 51.16 -5.21
N GLY A 859 -31.68 50.00 -4.62
CA GLY A 859 -32.20 48.84 -5.32
C GLY A 859 -33.23 48.10 -4.49
N TRP A 860 -34.34 47.72 -5.13
CA TRP A 860 -35.38 46.91 -4.51
C TRP A 860 -35.99 45.97 -5.55
N LEU A 861 -36.25 44.72 -5.17
CA LEU A 861 -37.11 43.83 -5.95
C LEU A 861 -37.83 42.82 -5.04
N PRO A 862 -39.07 42.43 -5.36
CA PRO A 862 -39.71 41.28 -4.74
C PRO A 862 -39.17 40.00 -5.39
N TYR A 863 -38.52 39.13 -4.60
CA TYR A 863 -37.95 37.87 -5.07
C TYR A 863 -38.00 36.82 -3.96
N ASP A 864 -38.17 35.56 -4.36
CA ASP A 864 -38.22 34.40 -3.45
C ASP A 864 -39.14 34.59 -2.22
N GLY A 865 -40.33 35.15 -2.46
CA GLY A 865 -41.33 35.40 -1.41
C GLY A 865 -41.00 36.53 -0.43
N SER A 866 -39.95 37.33 -0.66
CA SER A 866 -39.55 38.44 0.20
C SER A 866 -39.11 39.69 -0.57
N TRP A 867 -38.80 40.77 0.13
CA TRP A 867 -38.22 41.99 -0.44
C TRP A 867 -36.71 42.03 -0.26
N HIS A 868 -35.99 42.17 -1.37
CA HIS A 868 -34.55 42.43 -1.41
C HIS A 868 -34.39 43.94 -1.54
N VAL A 869 -33.76 44.60 -0.57
CA VAL A 869 -33.67 46.08 -0.48
C VAL A 869 -32.24 46.48 -0.15
N ASN A 870 -31.66 47.34 -0.98
CA ASN A 870 -30.24 47.68 -0.97
C ASN A 870 -30.04 49.18 -1.19
N SER A 871 -28.93 49.70 -0.68
CA SER A 871 -28.56 51.11 -0.83
C SER A 871 -27.04 51.26 -0.77
N ILE A 872 -26.45 51.92 -1.77
CA ILE A 872 -25.00 52.11 -1.89
C ILE A 872 -24.66 53.56 -2.24
N GLY A 873 -23.46 54.02 -1.89
CA GLY A 873 -22.98 55.33 -2.31
C GLY A 873 -21.93 55.97 -1.40
N PHE A 874 -21.96 57.29 -1.34
CA PHE A 874 -20.94 58.11 -0.66
C PHE A 874 -21.58 59.19 0.21
N ILE A 875 -21.05 59.34 1.42
CA ILE A 875 -21.45 60.35 2.40
C ILE A 875 -20.27 61.32 2.59
N PRO A 876 -20.36 62.56 2.08
CA PRO A 876 -19.34 63.58 2.30
C PRO A 876 -19.31 64.06 3.76
N GLY A 877 -18.10 64.34 4.27
CA GLY A 877 -17.88 64.93 5.58
C GLY A 877 -16.57 65.73 5.63
N ASN A 878 -16.46 66.67 6.59
CA ASN A 878 -15.25 67.48 6.78
C ASN A 878 -14.13 66.66 7.45
N GLY A 879 -13.44 65.82 6.67
CA GLY A 879 -12.38 64.92 7.14
C GLY A 879 -12.85 63.49 7.42
N ASN A 880 -14.16 63.26 7.46
CA ASN A 880 -14.78 61.99 7.84
C ASN A 880 -15.70 61.44 6.74
N SER A 881 -15.42 61.71 5.47
CA SER A 881 -16.22 61.14 4.37
C SER A 881 -16.01 59.63 4.28
N TYR A 882 -17.03 58.93 3.81
CA TYR A 882 -16.94 57.48 3.61
C TYR A 882 -17.86 57.01 2.49
N THR A 883 -17.45 55.91 1.82
CA THR A 883 -18.37 55.13 1.00
C THR A 883 -19.07 54.11 1.89
N ILE A 884 -20.32 53.77 1.55
CA ILE A 884 -21.15 52.83 2.29
C ILE A 884 -21.96 51.97 1.33
N ALA A 885 -22.07 50.69 1.64
CA ALA A 885 -22.92 49.74 0.95
C ALA A 885 -23.72 48.93 1.98
N VAL A 886 -25.03 48.83 1.79
CA VAL A 886 -25.94 48.05 2.64
C VAL A 886 -26.82 47.17 1.75
N TYR A 887 -26.81 45.88 2.02
CA TYR A 887 -27.60 44.87 1.32
C TYR A 887 -28.47 44.11 2.31
N THR A 888 -29.75 43.92 1.98
CA THR A 888 -30.71 43.19 2.82
C THR A 888 -31.65 42.34 1.97
N ASP A 889 -32.01 41.16 2.46
CA ASP A 889 -33.12 40.37 1.94
C ASP A 889 -33.87 39.63 3.07
N GLY A 890 -34.97 38.94 2.73
CA GLY A 890 -35.88 38.38 3.72
C GLY A 890 -36.77 39.43 4.38
N ASN A 891 -36.92 40.62 3.79
CA ASN A 891 -37.80 41.65 4.33
C ASN A 891 -39.27 41.35 3.98
N GLY A 892 -40.17 41.46 4.97
CA GLY A 892 -41.61 41.24 4.74
C GLY A 892 -42.24 42.28 3.82
N THR A 893 -41.81 43.54 3.94
CA THR A 893 -42.18 44.64 3.03
C THR A 893 -40.95 45.42 2.57
N MET A 894 -41.07 46.13 1.44
CA MET A 894 -40.04 47.07 0.99
C MET A 894 -39.73 48.12 2.07
N GLN A 895 -40.77 48.63 2.74
CA GLN A 895 -40.61 49.66 3.78
C GLN A 895 -39.81 49.16 4.99
N ASP A 896 -39.95 47.88 5.36
CA ASP A 896 -39.14 47.29 6.43
C ASP A 896 -37.65 47.29 6.08
N GLY A 897 -37.31 46.94 4.84
CA GLY A 897 -35.94 47.00 4.35
C GLY A 897 -35.39 48.43 4.33
N ILE A 898 -36.18 49.40 3.87
CA ILE A 898 -35.81 50.83 3.91
C ILE A 898 -35.52 51.26 5.35
N ASN A 899 -36.42 50.96 6.30
CA ASN A 899 -36.27 51.35 7.70
C ASN A 899 -34.99 50.75 8.31
N LEU A 900 -34.68 49.50 8.01
CA LEU A 900 -33.47 48.82 8.48
C LEU A 900 -32.20 49.46 7.95
N ILE A 901 -32.12 49.73 6.64
CA ILE A 901 -30.98 50.43 6.04
C ILE A 901 -30.79 51.81 6.67
N GLN A 902 -31.87 52.55 6.90
CA GLN A 902 -31.79 53.89 7.47
C GLN A 902 -31.28 53.87 8.93
N GLN A 903 -31.68 52.89 9.74
CA GLN A 903 -31.13 52.72 11.10
C GLN A 903 -29.62 52.48 11.06
N LEU A 904 -29.16 51.61 10.15
CA LEU A 904 -27.73 51.35 9.96
C LEU A 904 -26.98 52.58 9.47
N ALA A 905 -27.54 53.34 8.54
CA ALA A 905 -26.94 54.56 8.00
C ALA A 905 -26.76 55.64 9.09
N ILE A 906 -27.77 55.84 9.94
CA ILE A 906 -27.73 56.80 11.05
C ILE A 906 -26.68 56.39 12.09
N ALA A 907 -26.66 55.13 12.51
CA ALA A 907 -25.69 54.62 13.47
C ALA A 907 -24.25 54.74 12.94
N THR A 908 -24.04 54.38 11.67
CA THR A 908 -22.76 54.54 10.98
C THR A 908 -22.29 56.00 11.02
N LYS A 909 -23.17 56.93 10.63
CA LYS A 909 -22.81 58.35 10.55
C LYS A 909 -22.39 58.91 11.92
N GLN A 910 -23.09 58.54 12.99
CA GLN A 910 -22.77 58.99 14.35
C GLN A 910 -21.39 58.51 14.83
N ILE A 911 -20.90 57.38 14.31
CA ILE A 911 -19.60 56.80 14.70
C ILE A 911 -18.48 57.31 13.81
N MET A 912 -18.76 57.54 12.53
CA MET A 912 -17.81 58.08 11.56
C MET A 912 -17.55 59.58 11.77
N GLN A 913 -18.48 60.31 12.41
CA GLN A 913 -18.27 61.69 12.86
C GLN A 913 -17.41 61.76 14.12
#